data_AF-A0AA35JIP7-F1
#
_entry.id   AF-A0AA35JIP7-F1
#
_cell.length_a   1.000
_cell.length_b   1.000
_cell.length_c   1.000
_cell.angle_alpha   90.00
_cell.angle_beta   90.00
_cell.angle_gamma   90.00
#
_symmetry.space_group_name_H-M   'P 1'
#
loop_
_entity.id
_entity.type
_entity.pdbx_description
1 polymer ?
#
loop_
_entity_poly.entity_id
_entity_poly.type
_entity_poly.pdbx_seq_one_letter_code
_entity_poly.pdbx_strand_id
1 'polypeptide(L)'
;MDSQHNSIQSSQQEAQGNSSTEFAGHDHDRVLVDTSSQTNANINILQSSDNLRRSRRVPKPRSSIYDEYEEELKERANKPKKKRPVASKKRPSSAQKAKLDGKTEKKRASTIAKDGKPTPKANDKKVMPKPKPAHEQVEPALTPSNWTSAIPLLTSDFKNQYSVISRLKNPHLKPVPYAGDIIKLMAFINKFSSFFHLDLQNLSFQDFEIGLDLYPGDPKGNASGITKGPDDTSVLLYPDFMAIKDIVHCQDKMNLLFLTFLDLTFTENYDSKSAKKKGPLTTWENLKSTSKKVFSNSLYRLRLVAREWGYPREWRQQLPSDEDISKPRTALFEQDEQAPVVDPSHPEILTPNIYTWNTNEPLSLESDPLQNREMDKNGILALKPMDRVIMLRALTDWCASHSSAVHNEIYKLTHGRKDPVFGIQTQQVPRYAMEGIDNTMNQFRKLCTLVQSRYEIRSKKKHFIKQLKEGKKPDLSRKLEILKEIKTDLKNASKSEKDELMFSLYDKWVPLFEGELPDQPLANPFAERLYKLRLQEFFIGRVPHIGDFYMPRLHSYGESLEMSTFTDLRSLQALLSKFKNNEYNAFTLFDNDGQSMSSQFKLFYHDTPSLAHNVAQGKNTLGKVYWYELCHDSAALLDFLDFLDYKIAKPQDEKKDESSGEKEAPQNEAQTMDQKATVATDSNPSINTNPLPKDAKYNTARKKLQILKEFLSNYYFILRELEQMKVQFAGMKPGKRQLRRIQRQTVNYNTEYDSEEYVDEEDEEEDEDEEVEDYDDDDDDDDDENHSFPNKAGAKRQRT
;
A
#
# COMPACT_ATOMS: atom_id res chain seq x y z
N MET A 1 54.59 -27.26 40.50
CA MET A 1 55.62 -27.47 41.53
C MET A 1 55.87 -26.14 42.21
N ASP A 2 56.21 -26.21 43.50
CA ASP A 2 56.89 -25.20 44.31
C ASP A 2 56.28 -23.79 44.35
N SER A 3 55.36 -23.66 45.30
CA SER A 3 54.97 -22.41 45.94
C SER A 3 56.07 -21.89 46.87
N GLN A 4 56.03 -20.59 47.19
CA GLN A 4 56.23 -20.17 48.59
C GLN A 4 55.53 -18.83 48.91
N HIS A 5 55.04 -18.73 50.14
CA HIS A 5 54.44 -17.52 50.73
C HIS A 5 55.52 -16.67 51.42
N ASN A 6 55.18 -15.41 51.72
CA ASN A 6 55.36 -14.93 53.09
C ASN A 6 54.34 -13.85 53.47
N SER A 7 54.02 -13.76 54.76
CA SER A 7 53.02 -12.85 55.35
C SER A 7 53.28 -12.69 56.86
N ILE A 8 53.17 -11.47 57.38
CA ILE A 8 53.27 -11.06 58.81
C ILE A 8 52.63 -9.65 58.85
N GLN A 9 51.48 -9.44 59.52
CA GLN A 9 51.31 -9.08 60.96
C GLN A 9 51.81 -7.66 61.31
N SER A 10 51.16 -6.85 62.17
CA SER A 10 49.83 -6.94 62.84
C SER A 10 49.48 -5.60 63.55
N SER A 11 48.48 -5.62 64.46
CA SER A 11 48.09 -4.58 65.45
C SER A 11 47.18 -3.46 64.91
N GLN A 12 45.95 -3.18 65.36
CA GLN A 12 45.18 -3.28 66.65
C GLN A 12 45.18 -2.01 67.52
N GLN A 13 44.01 -1.36 67.58
CA GLN A 13 43.25 -0.80 68.73
C GLN A 13 41.99 -0.14 68.13
N GLU A 14 40.73 -0.29 68.58
CA GLU A 14 40.10 -0.31 69.92
C GLU A 14 40.16 1.06 70.63
N ALA A 15 39.11 1.58 71.30
CA ALA A 15 37.87 0.94 71.78
C ALA A 15 36.65 1.91 71.86
N GLN A 16 35.44 1.34 71.90
CA GLN A 16 34.29 1.59 72.82
C GLN A 16 33.84 3.04 73.20
N GLY A 17 32.55 3.33 73.44
CA GLY A 17 31.36 2.48 73.34
C GLY A 17 30.06 3.07 73.94
N ASN A 18 28.98 2.29 73.80
CA ASN A 18 27.67 2.24 74.51
C ASN A 18 27.31 3.26 75.62
N SER A 19 26.04 3.71 75.63
CA SER A 19 24.97 3.10 76.48
C SER A 19 23.57 3.66 76.16
N SER A 20 22.51 2.99 76.66
CA SER A 20 21.08 3.19 76.33
C SER A 20 20.23 3.52 77.59
N THR A 21 18.90 3.68 77.43
CA THR A 21 17.76 3.75 78.42
C THR A 21 17.07 5.12 78.59
N GLU A 22 15.78 5.26 78.98
CA GLU A 22 14.51 4.55 78.63
C GLU A 22 13.28 5.28 79.29
N PHE A 23 12.04 4.88 78.95
CA PHE A 23 10.72 5.26 79.57
C PHE A 23 10.25 6.75 79.46
N ALA A 24 8.96 7.14 79.39
CA ALA A 24 7.63 6.49 79.20
C ALA A 24 6.58 7.59 78.77
N GLY A 25 5.33 7.33 78.34
CA GLY A 25 4.65 6.09 77.96
C GLY A 25 3.22 5.89 78.56
N HIS A 26 2.16 6.51 78.01
CA HIS A 26 0.74 6.29 78.41
C HIS A 26 -0.32 6.47 77.28
N ASP A 27 -1.04 5.38 77.00
CA ASP A 27 -2.51 5.17 76.97
C ASP A 27 -3.56 5.90 76.06
N HIS A 28 -4.53 5.04 75.67
CA HIS A 28 -5.97 5.22 75.32
C HIS A 28 -6.47 5.82 73.99
N ASP A 29 -7.01 4.90 73.17
CA ASP A 29 -8.39 4.83 72.64
C ASP A 29 -9.09 5.96 71.85
N ARG A 30 -9.63 5.54 70.70
CA ARG A 30 -10.97 5.81 70.11
C ARG A 30 -11.32 7.16 69.45
N VAL A 31 -11.59 7.01 68.14
CA VAL A 31 -12.85 7.38 67.44
C VAL A 31 -13.10 8.86 67.07
N LEU A 32 -13.55 9.02 65.81
CA LEU A 32 -14.32 10.11 65.18
C LEU A 32 -14.70 11.34 66.03
N VAL A 33 -14.61 12.52 65.39
CA VAL A 33 -15.83 13.31 65.10
C VAL A 33 -15.64 14.19 63.85
N ASP A 34 -16.72 14.34 63.10
CA ASP A 34 -16.89 15.17 61.90
C ASP A 34 -17.21 16.63 62.27
N THR A 35 -16.86 17.63 61.44
CA THR A 35 -17.68 18.85 61.31
C THR A 35 -17.32 19.72 60.10
N SER A 36 -18.36 20.19 59.41
CA SER A 36 -18.32 21.20 58.35
C SER A 36 -19.25 22.39 58.68
N SER A 37 -19.37 23.36 57.77
CA SER A 37 -20.21 24.59 57.86
C SER A 37 -19.56 25.74 58.67
N GLN A 38 -19.95 27.02 58.58
CA GLN A 38 -21.11 27.74 57.99
C GLN A 38 -20.62 29.07 57.35
N THR A 39 -21.29 29.83 56.47
CA THR A 39 -22.38 29.70 55.46
C THR A 39 -22.37 30.98 54.59
N ASN A 40 -23.11 31.03 53.46
CA ASN A 40 -23.94 32.15 52.93
C ASN A 40 -24.01 32.07 51.38
N ALA A 41 -25.15 31.65 50.81
CA ALA A 41 -26.31 32.48 50.41
C ALA A 41 -26.12 33.15 49.01
N ASN A 42 -27.08 33.14 48.08
CA ASN A 42 -28.44 32.60 48.13
C ASN A 42 -28.89 32.10 46.73
N ILE A 43 -29.72 31.05 46.67
CA ILE A 43 -30.38 30.59 45.44
C ILE A 43 -31.79 31.18 45.40
N ASN A 44 -32.23 31.61 44.21
CA ASN A 44 -33.65 31.88 43.96
C ASN A 44 -34.11 31.09 42.73
N ILE A 45 -35.28 30.46 42.82
CA ILE A 45 -35.74 29.44 41.87
C ILE A 45 -36.80 30.03 40.94
N LEU A 46 -36.75 29.66 39.65
CA LEU A 46 -37.92 29.72 38.78
C LEU A 46 -37.97 28.47 37.89
N GLN A 47 -39.12 27.80 37.92
CA GLN A 47 -39.35 26.53 37.23
C GLN A 47 -40.13 26.77 35.93
N SER A 48 -39.78 26.05 34.87
CA SER A 48 -40.75 25.69 33.83
C SER A 48 -40.46 24.29 33.29
N SER A 49 -41.39 23.38 33.58
CA SER A 49 -41.57 22.04 33.04
C SER A 49 -41.02 21.74 31.65
N ASP A 50 -40.49 20.52 31.45
CA ASP A 50 -41.25 19.56 30.64
C ASP A 50 -41.00 18.08 31.01
N ASN A 51 -41.86 17.21 30.47
CA ASN A 51 -42.22 15.89 31.00
C ASN A 51 -41.25 14.74 30.70
N LEU A 52 -40.62 14.18 31.74
CA LEU A 52 -39.88 12.91 31.65
C LEU A 52 -40.83 11.70 31.59
N ARG A 53 -40.87 10.97 30.46
CA ARG A 53 -41.46 9.62 30.38
C ARG A 53 -40.40 8.54 30.16
N ARG A 54 -40.48 7.51 31.00
CA ARG A 54 -39.45 6.48 31.24
C ARG A 54 -39.06 5.67 30.00
N SER A 55 -37.76 5.43 29.83
CA SER A 55 -37.23 4.24 29.16
C SER A 55 -36.03 3.69 29.93
N ARG A 56 -36.19 2.53 30.59
CA ARG A 56 -35.09 1.75 31.16
C ARG A 56 -34.75 0.61 30.20
N ARG A 57 -33.58 0.66 29.57
CA ARG A 57 -32.87 -0.53 29.11
C ARG A 57 -31.46 -0.51 29.68
N VAL A 58 -31.25 -1.34 30.69
CA VAL A 58 -29.91 -1.66 31.20
C VAL A 58 -29.19 -2.45 30.10
N PRO A 59 -27.93 -2.14 29.75
CA PRO A 59 -27.14 -2.99 28.88
C PRO A 59 -26.99 -4.38 29.51
N LYS A 60 -27.28 -5.45 28.76
CA LYS A 60 -26.85 -6.78 29.17
C LYS A 60 -25.31 -6.83 29.08
N PRO A 61 -24.62 -7.53 29.99
CA PRO A 61 -23.21 -7.89 29.76
C PRO A 61 -23.11 -8.73 28.48
N ARG A 62 -21.96 -8.66 27.80
CA ARG A 62 -21.68 -9.51 26.64
C ARG A 62 -21.60 -10.97 27.12
N SER A 63 -22.39 -11.85 26.51
CA SER A 63 -22.12 -13.30 26.51
C SER A 63 -20.79 -13.57 25.82
N SER A 64 -20.15 -14.69 26.14
CA SER A 64 -18.92 -15.08 25.46
C SER A 64 -19.23 -15.62 24.06
N ILE A 65 -18.23 -15.60 23.19
CA ILE A 65 -18.31 -16.21 21.84
C ILE A 65 -18.53 -17.73 21.94
N TYR A 66 -18.15 -18.37 23.05
CA TYR A 66 -18.37 -19.80 23.29
C TYR A 66 -19.86 -20.13 23.52
N ASP A 67 -20.58 -19.30 24.28
CA ASP A 67 -22.01 -19.52 24.60
C ASP A 67 -22.86 -19.52 23.31
N GLU A 68 -22.61 -18.53 22.44
CA GLU A 68 -23.31 -18.33 21.17
C GLU A 68 -23.01 -19.47 20.17
N TYR A 69 -21.79 -20.03 20.22
CA TYR A 69 -21.40 -21.19 19.40
C TYR A 69 -22.01 -22.51 19.90
N GLU A 70 -22.19 -22.68 21.22
CA GLU A 70 -22.88 -23.84 21.79
C GLU A 70 -24.38 -23.84 21.48
N GLU A 71 -25.05 -22.69 21.52
CA GLU A 71 -26.44 -22.59 21.06
C GLU A 71 -26.57 -22.91 19.57
N GLU A 72 -25.66 -22.43 18.71
CA GLU A 72 -25.72 -22.76 17.27
C GLU A 72 -25.51 -24.27 16.99
N LEU A 73 -24.67 -24.94 17.78
CA LEU A 73 -24.50 -26.40 17.70
C LEU A 73 -25.77 -27.15 18.14
N LYS A 74 -26.43 -26.72 19.21
CA LYS A 74 -27.70 -27.30 19.71
C LYS A 74 -28.86 -27.07 18.72
N GLU A 75 -28.91 -25.91 18.07
CA GLU A 75 -29.81 -25.58 16.95
C GLU A 75 -29.57 -26.47 15.71
N ARG A 76 -28.30 -26.75 15.37
CA ARG A 76 -27.92 -27.58 14.22
C ARG A 76 -28.22 -29.07 14.46
N ALA A 77 -28.11 -29.56 15.70
CA ALA A 77 -28.43 -30.94 16.06
C ALA A 77 -29.93 -31.29 15.89
N ASN A 78 -30.82 -30.36 16.21
CA ASN A 78 -32.27 -30.61 16.32
C ASN A 78 -33.08 -30.46 15.00
N LYS A 79 -32.44 -30.22 13.86
CA LYS A 79 -33.14 -30.02 12.56
C LYS A 79 -33.40 -31.36 11.83
N PRO A 80 -34.66 -31.81 11.66
CA PRO A 80 -34.96 -33.15 11.16
C PRO A 80 -34.60 -33.36 9.69
N LYS A 81 -33.76 -34.38 9.42
CA LYS A 81 -33.19 -34.69 8.10
C LYS A 81 -34.27 -35.15 7.09
N LYS A 82 -34.72 -34.25 6.21
CA LYS A 82 -35.58 -34.59 5.05
C LYS A 82 -34.82 -35.52 4.08
N LYS A 83 -35.21 -36.81 4.05
CA LYS A 83 -34.60 -37.84 3.17
C LYS A 83 -35.00 -37.63 1.71
N ARG A 84 -34.05 -37.88 0.78
CA ARG A 84 -34.30 -37.94 -0.68
C ARG A 84 -35.04 -39.24 -1.03
N PRO A 85 -35.99 -39.25 -1.98
CA PRO A 85 -36.68 -40.47 -2.39
C PRO A 85 -35.83 -41.32 -3.36
N VAL A 86 -35.88 -42.64 -3.18
CA VAL A 86 -35.40 -43.68 -4.11
C VAL A 86 -36.51 -44.74 -4.22
N ALA A 87 -36.57 -45.47 -5.35
CA ALA A 87 -37.83 -46.03 -5.84
C ALA A 87 -38.24 -47.44 -5.32
N SER A 88 -39.55 -47.57 -5.10
CA SER A 88 -40.39 -48.78 -5.29
C SER A 88 -40.27 -50.00 -4.34
N LYS A 89 -41.39 -50.30 -3.65
CA LYS A 89 -42.06 -51.62 -3.59
C LYS A 89 -43.49 -51.47 -3.01
N LYS A 90 -44.27 -52.57 -2.88
CA LYS A 90 -45.75 -52.56 -2.91
C LYS A 90 -46.45 -52.92 -1.56
N ARG A 91 -47.52 -52.16 -1.21
CA ARG A 91 -48.83 -52.61 -0.61
C ARG A 91 -48.84 -53.28 0.80
N PRO A 92 -50.03 -53.48 1.45
CA PRO A 92 -51.31 -52.72 1.44
C PRO A 92 -52.02 -52.56 2.84
N SER A 93 -53.18 -51.89 2.87
CA SER A 93 -54.24 -51.88 3.93
C SER A 93 -53.91 -51.17 5.27
N SER A 94 -54.86 -50.71 6.10
CA SER A 94 -56.35 -50.72 6.08
C SER A 94 -56.90 -49.33 6.54
N ALA A 95 -57.83 -48.67 5.83
CA ALA A 95 -59.31 -48.80 5.85
C ALA A 95 -60.07 -48.09 7.00
N GLN A 96 -60.83 -47.03 6.67
CA GLN A 96 -62.12 -46.66 7.31
C GLN A 96 -62.99 -45.82 6.34
N LYS A 97 -64.24 -45.52 6.72
CA LYS A 97 -65.39 -45.14 5.83
C LYS A 97 -65.60 -43.59 5.82
N ALA A 98 -66.54 -42.95 5.08
CA ALA A 98 -67.77 -43.43 4.44
C ALA A 98 -68.38 -42.48 3.38
N LYS A 99 -69.22 -43.03 2.46
CA LYS A 99 -70.28 -42.41 1.61
C LYS A 99 -69.84 -41.30 0.62
N LEU A 100 -70.51 -41.01 -0.52
CA LEU A 100 -71.50 -41.62 -1.44
C LEU A 100 -71.48 -40.70 -2.70
N ASP A 101 -71.78 -41.06 -3.96
CA ASP A 101 -72.02 -42.34 -4.68
C ASP A 101 -71.55 -42.10 -6.16
N GLY A 102 -71.94 -42.77 -7.26
CA GLY A 102 -72.86 -43.89 -7.48
C GLY A 102 -72.94 -44.32 -8.96
N LYS A 103 -73.51 -45.51 -9.21
CA LYS A 103 -73.80 -46.15 -10.52
C LYS A 103 -72.56 -46.47 -11.42
N THR A 104 -72.08 -47.72 -11.44
CA THR A 104 -72.39 -48.79 -12.44
C THR A 104 -71.97 -48.46 -13.88
N GLU A 105 -71.20 -49.27 -14.62
CA GLU A 105 -70.66 -50.65 -14.44
C GLU A 105 -69.52 -50.89 -15.49
N LYS A 106 -69.03 -52.07 -15.96
CA LYS A 106 -69.38 -53.51 -15.86
C LYS A 106 -68.13 -54.41 -16.10
N LYS A 107 -68.11 -55.64 -15.56
CA LYS A 107 -67.27 -56.83 -15.91
C LYS A 107 -65.72 -56.79 -15.84
N ARG A 108 -65.16 -57.87 -15.28
CA ARG A 108 -63.74 -58.32 -15.39
C ARG A 108 -63.63 -59.45 -16.43
N ALA A 109 -62.42 -59.68 -16.94
CA ALA A 109 -61.93 -61.00 -17.38
C ALA A 109 -60.38 -61.04 -17.22
N SER A 110 -59.78 -62.24 -17.10
CA SER A 110 -58.33 -62.36 -16.87
C SER A 110 -57.74 -63.72 -17.32
N THR A 111 -56.77 -63.67 -18.22
CA THR A 111 -55.84 -64.74 -18.64
C THR A 111 -54.47 -64.06 -18.87
N ILE A 112 -53.34 -64.49 -18.30
CA ILE A 112 -52.60 -65.76 -18.42
C ILE A 112 -51.76 -65.84 -19.71
N ALA A 113 -50.50 -65.38 -19.57
CA ALA A 113 -49.23 -65.95 -20.04
C ALA A 113 -48.82 -66.00 -21.53
N LYS A 114 -47.47 -66.05 -21.68
CA LYS A 114 -46.60 -66.39 -22.82
C LYS A 114 -46.38 -65.39 -23.98
N ASP A 115 -45.14 -64.92 -24.02
CA ASP A 115 -44.20 -64.88 -25.16
C ASP A 115 -44.71 -64.56 -26.57
N GLY A 116 -44.30 -63.39 -27.07
CA GLY A 116 -44.36 -63.01 -28.48
C GLY A 116 -43.94 -61.56 -28.69
N LYS A 117 -42.88 -61.32 -29.49
CA LYS A 117 -42.53 -59.95 -29.93
C LYS A 117 -43.61 -59.43 -30.89
N PRO A 118 -44.01 -58.17 -30.75
CA PRO A 118 -43.87 -57.29 -31.91
C PRO A 118 -43.29 -55.89 -31.60
N THR A 119 -43.01 -55.17 -32.69
CA THR A 119 -42.34 -53.86 -32.79
C THR A 119 -43.20 -52.64 -32.39
N PRO A 120 -42.59 -51.46 -32.12
CA PRO A 120 -43.28 -50.33 -31.47
C PRO A 120 -44.07 -49.44 -32.43
N LYS A 121 -45.12 -48.77 -31.92
CA LYS A 121 -45.74 -47.57 -32.52
C LYS A 121 -46.18 -46.54 -31.47
N ALA A 122 -46.10 -45.27 -31.89
CA ALA A 122 -46.67 -44.02 -31.35
C ALA A 122 -46.94 -43.91 -29.82
N ASN A 123 -46.22 -43.06 -29.09
CA ASN A 123 -46.47 -41.60 -28.99
C ASN A 123 -47.92 -41.23 -28.63
N ASP A 124 -48.14 -40.95 -27.34
CA ASP A 124 -49.17 -40.02 -26.90
C ASP A 124 -48.51 -38.95 -25.99
N LYS A 125 -48.46 -37.71 -26.46
CA LYS A 125 -47.62 -36.65 -25.86
C LYS A 125 -48.36 -35.92 -24.73
N LYS A 126 -48.20 -36.39 -23.49
CA LYS A 126 -48.60 -35.59 -22.32
C LYS A 126 -47.68 -34.37 -22.15
N VAL A 127 -48.19 -33.23 -22.56
CA VAL A 127 -47.51 -31.92 -22.54
C VAL A 127 -47.14 -31.52 -21.10
N MET A 128 -45.86 -31.30 -20.84
CA MET A 128 -45.39 -30.67 -19.60
C MET A 128 -45.83 -29.19 -19.54
N PRO A 129 -46.15 -28.64 -18.36
CA PRO A 129 -46.53 -27.24 -18.23
C PRO A 129 -45.40 -26.32 -18.70
N LYS A 130 -45.72 -25.38 -19.60
CA LYS A 130 -44.77 -24.34 -20.02
C LYS A 130 -44.38 -23.49 -18.80
N PRO A 131 -43.11 -23.06 -18.68
CA PRO A 131 -42.76 -22.01 -17.72
C PRO A 131 -43.54 -20.74 -18.05
N LYS A 132 -43.90 -19.95 -17.02
CA LYS A 132 -44.51 -18.63 -17.22
C LYS A 132 -43.53 -17.74 -18.01
N PRO A 133 -43.99 -16.95 -19.00
CA PRO A 133 -43.13 -15.97 -19.64
C PRO A 133 -42.66 -14.94 -18.61
N ALA A 134 -41.42 -14.47 -18.74
CA ALA A 134 -40.91 -13.37 -17.91
C ALA A 134 -41.76 -12.11 -18.13
N HIS A 135 -42.10 -11.42 -17.05
CA HIS A 135 -42.90 -10.19 -17.14
C HIS A 135 -41.99 -9.03 -17.56
N GLU A 136 -42.09 -8.64 -18.84
CA GLU A 136 -41.13 -7.78 -19.54
C GLU A 136 -39.71 -8.41 -19.64
N GLN A 137 -38.87 -7.85 -20.51
CA GLN A 137 -37.50 -8.32 -20.70
C GLN A 137 -36.67 -7.91 -19.47
N VAL A 138 -36.06 -8.88 -18.78
CA VAL A 138 -35.30 -8.62 -17.55
C VAL A 138 -34.04 -7.81 -17.88
N GLU A 139 -33.71 -6.82 -17.06
CA GLU A 139 -32.48 -6.04 -17.24
C GLU A 139 -31.26 -6.94 -17.01
N PRO A 140 -30.22 -6.86 -17.87
CA PRO A 140 -28.96 -7.56 -17.66
C PRO A 140 -28.37 -7.32 -16.26
N ALA A 141 -27.81 -8.40 -15.67
CA ALA A 141 -27.18 -8.33 -14.36
C ALA A 141 -25.92 -7.46 -14.41
N LEU A 142 -25.79 -6.56 -13.43
CA LEU A 142 -24.68 -5.62 -13.30
C LEU A 142 -24.08 -5.77 -11.90
N THR A 143 -22.92 -6.44 -11.81
CA THR A 143 -22.20 -6.75 -10.57
C THR A 143 -21.06 -5.73 -10.35
N PRO A 144 -21.17 -4.78 -9.40
CA PRO A 144 -20.23 -3.65 -9.30
C PRO A 144 -18.77 -4.06 -9.05
N SER A 145 -18.55 -5.15 -8.31
CA SER A 145 -17.23 -5.75 -8.04
C SER A 145 -16.40 -6.03 -9.30
N ASN A 146 -17.05 -6.27 -10.44
CA ASN A 146 -16.38 -6.69 -11.66
C ASN A 146 -15.83 -5.50 -12.46
N TRP A 147 -16.27 -4.29 -12.15
CA TRP A 147 -16.09 -3.10 -13.00
C TRP A 147 -15.30 -1.96 -12.33
N THR A 148 -14.79 -2.14 -11.11
CA THR A 148 -14.00 -1.10 -10.42
C THR A 148 -12.67 -0.76 -11.11
N SER A 149 -12.18 0.48 -10.97
CA SER A 149 -10.84 0.89 -11.42
C SER A 149 -9.73 0.24 -10.59
N ALA A 150 -9.89 0.16 -9.26
CA ALA A 150 -8.99 -0.64 -8.41
C ALA A 150 -9.49 -2.09 -8.29
N ILE A 151 -8.56 -3.05 -8.18
CA ILE A 151 -8.88 -4.47 -7.90
C ILE A 151 -8.07 -4.99 -6.71
N PRO A 152 -8.55 -6.00 -5.97
CA PRO A 152 -7.81 -6.55 -4.84
C PRO A 152 -6.63 -7.44 -5.29
N LEU A 153 -5.50 -7.30 -4.61
CA LEU A 153 -4.30 -8.11 -4.84
C LEU A 153 -4.25 -9.21 -3.77
N LEU A 154 -4.59 -10.45 -4.14
CA LEU A 154 -4.82 -11.53 -3.17
C LEU A 154 -3.58 -12.40 -2.95
N THR A 155 -3.26 -12.72 -1.70
CA THR A 155 -2.16 -13.67 -1.38
C THR A 155 -2.55 -15.13 -1.64
N SER A 156 -3.84 -15.42 -1.88
CA SER A 156 -4.33 -16.75 -2.28
C SER A 156 -3.70 -17.25 -3.58
N ASP A 157 -3.41 -16.34 -4.51
CA ASP A 157 -2.97 -16.63 -5.87
C ASP A 157 -1.70 -17.49 -5.87
N PHE A 158 -0.79 -17.21 -4.95
CA PHE A 158 0.50 -17.89 -4.83
C PHE A 158 0.54 -19.06 -3.84
N LYS A 159 -0.54 -19.38 -3.10
CA LYS A 159 -0.52 -20.45 -2.07
C LYS A 159 -0.08 -21.82 -2.58
N ASN A 160 -0.30 -22.09 -3.87
CA ASN A 160 0.07 -23.34 -4.55
C ASN A 160 1.19 -23.13 -5.60
N GLN A 161 1.93 -22.02 -5.54
CA GLN A 161 2.94 -21.65 -6.53
C GLN A 161 4.30 -21.42 -5.85
N TYR A 162 5.30 -22.21 -6.22
CA TYR A 162 6.69 -21.91 -5.91
C TYR A 162 7.24 -20.88 -6.91
N SER A 163 8.10 -19.98 -6.45
CA SER A 163 8.84 -19.07 -7.35
C SER A 163 9.92 -19.83 -8.11
N VAL A 164 10.40 -19.22 -9.20
CA VAL A 164 11.47 -19.80 -10.03
C VAL A 164 12.52 -18.73 -10.37
N ILE A 165 12.95 -17.97 -9.36
CA ILE A 165 13.86 -16.82 -9.45
C ILE A 165 15.14 -17.10 -10.24
N SER A 166 15.69 -18.32 -10.19
CA SER A 166 16.88 -18.72 -10.95
C SER A 166 16.74 -18.60 -12.48
N ARG A 167 15.50 -18.53 -13.00
CA ARG A 167 15.21 -18.24 -14.42
C ARG A 167 15.28 -16.77 -14.79
N LEU A 168 15.34 -15.86 -13.80
CA LEU A 168 15.49 -14.42 -14.01
C LEU A 168 16.95 -13.93 -13.89
N LYS A 169 17.91 -14.81 -13.56
CA LYS A 169 19.33 -14.44 -13.42
C LYS A 169 19.85 -13.70 -14.65
N ASN A 170 20.26 -12.45 -14.45
CA ASN A 170 20.91 -11.57 -15.41
C ASN A 170 21.87 -10.62 -14.64
N PRO A 171 22.77 -9.87 -15.30
CA PRO A 171 23.77 -9.03 -14.63
C PRO A 171 23.17 -7.93 -13.74
N HIS A 172 21.99 -7.41 -14.09
CA HIS A 172 21.29 -6.37 -13.33
C HIS A 172 20.44 -6.92 -12.17
N LEU A 173 20.28 -8.25 -12.05
CA LEU A 173 19.53 -8.89 -10.96
C LEU A 173 20.32 -8.86 -9.63
N LYS A 174 20.40 -7.71 -8.99
CA LYS A 174 21.11 -7.51 -7.71
C LYS A 174 20.14 -7.74 -6.53
N PRO A 175 20.48 -8.57 -5.52
CA PRO A 175 19.68 -8.67 -4.30
C PRO A 175 19.83 -7.38 -3.48
N VAL A 176 18.71 -6.84 -2.97
CA VAL A 176 18.69 -5.56 -2.23
C VAL A 176 17.87 -5.70 -0.95
N PRO A 177 18.49 -6.11 0.18
CA PRO A 177 17.76 -6.39 1.43
C PRO A 177 16.97 -5.20 1.97
N TYR A 178 17.52 -3.98 1.84
CA TYR A 178 16.88 -2.73 2.32
C TYR A 178 15.74 -2.23 1.43
N ALA A 179 15.56 -2.77 0.21
CA ALA A 179 14.61 -2.19 -0.76
C ALA A 179 13.15 -2.21 -0.28
N GLY A 180 12.72 -3.22 0.47
CA GLY A 180 11.39 -3.27 1.06
C GLY A 180 11.13 -2.13 2.06
N ASP A 181 12.15 -1.71 2.80
CA ASP A 181 12.07 -0.66 3.80
C ASP A 181 12.12 0.74 3.16
N ILE A 182 12.95 0.95 2.13
CA ILE A 182 12.94 2.18 1.32
C ILE A 182 11.61 2.32 0.55
N ILE A 183 11.08 1.24 -0.01
CA ILE A 183 9.75 1.21 -0.66
C ILE A 183 8.65 1.60 0.34
N LYS A 184 8.74 1.13 1.59
CA LYS A 184 7.82 1.52 2.66
C LYS A 184 7.92 3.00 3.02
N LEU A 185 9.14 3.54 3.14
CA LEU A 185 9.39 4.97 3.38
C LEU A 185 8.78 5.84 2.27
N MET A 186 9.10 5.51 1.01
CA MET A 186 8.53 6.19 -0.17
C MET A 186 7.00 6.11 -0.19
N ALA A 187 6.41 4.93 0.05
CA ALA A 187 4.96 4.75 0.07
C ALA A 187 4.28 5.54 1.20
N PHE A 188 4.93 5.68 2.37
CA PHE A 188 4.43 6.51 3.47
C PHE A 188 4.41 7.99 3.08
N ILE A 189 5.54 8.52 2.59
CA ILE A 189 5.64 9.91 2.12
C ILE A 189 4.58 10.21 1.05
N ASN A 190 4.41 9.30 0.09
CA ASN A 190 3.43 9.43 -0.98
C ASN A 190 1.97 9.48 -0.48
N LYS A 191 1.59 8.54 0.40
CA LYS A 191 0.24 8.50 0.97
C LYS A 191 -0.07 9.71 1.84
N PHE A 192 0.93 10.26 2.53
CA PHE A 192 0.79 11.38 3.47
C PHE A 192 1.46 12.67 2.98
N SER A 193 1.57 12.86 1.65
CA SER A 193 2.30 13.95 0.99
C SER A 193 2.00 15.35 1.57
N SER A 194 0.74 15.63 1.92
CA SER A 194 0.29 16.88 2.56
C SER A 194 0.95 17.23 3.89
N PHE A 195 1.68 16.31 4.53
CA PHE A 195 2.42 16.51 5.77
C PHE A 195 3.94 16.67 5.56
N PHE A 196 4.45 16.46 4.34
CA PHE A 196 5.88 16.46 4.01
C PHE A 196 6.29 17.66 3.16
N HIS A 197 7.53 18.14 3.31
CA HIS A 197 8.08 19.21 2.49
C HIS A 197 8.19 18.79 1.01
N LEU A 198 8.08 19.74 0.07
CA LEU A 198 8.08 19.44 -1.38
C LEU A 198 9.35 18.66 -1.81
N ASP A 199 10.52 19.04 -1.30
CA ASP A 199 11.79 18.34 -1.57
C ASP A 199 11.91 16.92 -0.98
N LEU A 200 10.94 16.51 -0.14
CA LEU A 200 10.78 15.12 0.29
C LEU A 200 9.79 14.37 -0.62
N GLN A 201 8.85 15.08 -1.26
CA GLN A 201 7.88 14.50 -2.19
C GLN A 201 8.50 14.16 -3.57
N ASN A 202 9.66 14.74 -3.91
CA ASN A 202 10.40 14.42 -5.14
C ASN A 202 11.61 13.48 -4.95
N LEU A 203 11.74 12.81 -3.79
CA LEU A 203 12.79 11.82 -3.54
C LEU A 203 12.71 10.61 -4.48
N SER A 204 13.78 10.35 -5.23
CA SER A 204 14.02 9.10 -5.95
C SER A 204 14.55 8.01 -5.00
N PHE A 205 14.42 6.73 -5.40
CA PHE A 205 14.99 5.61 -4.62
C PHE A 205 16.51 5.77 -4.43
N GLN A 206 17.21 6.21 -5.48
CA GLN A 206 18.64 6.53 -5.47
C GLN A 206 18.99 7.66 -4.47
N ASP A 207 18.11 8.64 -4.24
CA ASP A 207 18.38 9.72 -3.28
C ASP A 207 18.46 9.18 -1.83
N PHE A 208 17.74 8.09 -1.52
CA PHE A 208 17.92 7.35 -0.25
C PHE A 208 19.23 6.57 -0.23
N GLU A 209 19.63 5.96 -1.34
CA GLU A 209 20.85 5.16 -1.38
C GLU A 209 22.11 6.03 -1.22
N ILE A 210 22.20 7.12 -1.98
CA ILE A 210 23.27 8.11 -1.89
C ILE A 210 23.23 8.81 -0.51
N GLY A 211 22.04 9.21 -0.06
CA GLY A 211 21.84 9.96 1.19
C GLY A 211 22.06 9.14 2.46
N LEU A 212 22.00 7.81 2.39
CA LEU A 212 22.20 6.89 3.52
C LEU A 212 23.45 5.99 3.38
N ASP A 213 24.24 6.13 2.30
CA ASP A 213 25.44 5.32 1.99
C ASP A 213 25.11 3.82 1.82
N LEU A 214 24.09 3.54 1.00
CA LEU A 214 23.59 2.20 0.70
C LEU A 214 23.99 1.73 -0.70
N TYR A 215 24.35 0.47 -0.83
CA TYR A 215 24.86 -0.14 -2.05
C TYR A 215 24.18 -1.50 -2.33
N PRO A 216 23.59 -1.72 -3.52
CA PRO A 216 22.87 -2.95 -3.85
C PRO A 216 23.85 -4.08 -4.20
N GLY A 217 23.52 -5.32 -3.82
CA GLY A 217 24.23 -6.52 -4.29
C GLY A 217 24.61 -7.55 -3.23
N ASP A 218 24.74 -7.19 -1.95
CA ASP A 218 24.99 -8.16 -0.86
C ASP A 218 23.67 -8.64 -0.24
N PRO A 219 23.34 -9.95 -0.30
CA PRO A 219 22.18 -10.51 0.39
C PRO A 219 22.15 -10.29 1.92
N LYS A 220 23.29 -9.98 2.56
CA LYS A 220 23.39 -9.82 4.02
C LYS A 220 22.99 -8.43 4.53
N GLY A 221 22.98 -7.41 3.67
CA GLY A 221 22.59 -6.05 4.08
C GLY A 221 22.99 -4.98 3.08
N ASN A 222 24.23 -4.49 3.21
CA ASN A 222 24.80 -3.41 2.41
C ASN A 222 26.06 -3.91 1.69
N ALA A 223 26.17 -3.70 0.37
CA ALA A 223 27.41 -4.01 -0.34
C ALA A 223 28.53 -3.02 0.02
N SER A 224 29.78 -3.36 -0.32
CA SER A 224 30.96 -2.51 -0.09
C SER A 224 31.14 -1.38 -1.12
N GLY A 225 30.17 -1.16 -2.00
CA GLY A 225 30.19 -0.21 -3.12
C GLY A 225 29.48 -0.77 -4.35
N ILE A 226 29.64 -0.11 -5.50
CA ILE A 226 29.02 -0.46 -6.79
C ILE A 226 30.07 -0.94 -7.79
N THR A 227 29.76 -2.00 -8.53
CA THR A 227 30.50 -2.45 -9.72
C THR A 227 30.38 -1.44 -10.86
N LYS A 228 31.51 -0.91 -11.36
CA LYS A 228 31.52 0.19 -12.35
C LYS A 228 30.86 -0.15 -13.70
N GLY A 229 30.86 -1.42 -14.09
CA GLY A 229 30.27 -1.92 -15.33
C GLY A 229 30.04 -3.43 -15.27
N PRO A 230 29.47 -4.04 -16.33
CA PRO A 230 29.19 -5.49 -16.34
C PRO A 230 30.47 -6.35 -16.34
N ASP A 231 31.56 -5.86 -16.93
CA ASP A 231 32.84 -6.55 -17.05
C ASP A 231 33.89 -6.08 -16.02
N ASP A 232 33.59 -5.02 -15.25
CA ASP A 232 34.51 -4.41 -14.28
C ASP A 232 34.16 -4.89 -12.86
N THR A 233 35.05 -5.71 -12.29
CA THR A 233 34.93 -6.25 -10.93
C THR A 233 35.42 -5.29 -9.85
N SER A 234 35.95 -4.11 -10.21
CA SER A 234 36.27 -3.07 -9.23
C SER A 234 35.00 -2.47 -8.61
N VAL A 235 35.14 -2.02 -7.36
CA VAL A 235 34.04 -1.57 -6.51
C VAL A 235 34.29 -0.12 -6.12
N LEU A 236 33.34 0.76 -6.42
CA LEU A 236 33.41 2.19 -6.19
C LEU A 236 32.37 2.66 -5.17
N LEU A 237 32.70 3.66 -4.37
CA LEU A 237 31.78 4.36 -3.47
C LEU A 237 31.18 5.60 -4.17
N TYR A 238 30.08 6.16 -3.67
CA TYR A 238 29.47 7.36 -4.26
C TYR A 238 30.46 8.53 -4.49
N PRO A 239 31.40 8.85 -3.58
CA PRO A 239 32.39 9.91 -3.80
C PRO A 239 33.37 9.68 -4.96
N ASP A 240 33.52 8.45 -5.44
CA ASP A 240 34.47 8.11 -6.51
C ASP A 240 33.92 8.41 -7.91
N PHE A 241 32.60 8.62 -8.04
CA PHE A 241 31.93 8.87 -9.33
C PHE A 241 30.83 9.94 -9.30
N MET A 242 30.50 10.52 -8.14
CA MET A 242 29.53 11.62 -8.00
C MET A 242 30.16 12.86 -7.37
N ALA A 243 29.66 14.04 -7.74
CA ALA A 243 30.09 15.28 -7.11
C ALA A 243 29.64 15.33 -5.63
N ILE A 244 30.57 15.68 -4.73
CA ILE A 244 30.34 15.72 -3.27
C ILE A 244 29.12 16.60 -2.91
N LYS A 245 28.88 17.68 -3.66
CA LYS A 245 27.71 18.57 -3.52
C LYS A 245 26.38 17.82 -3.60
N ASP A 246 26.26 16.85 -4.52
CA ASP A 246 25.02 16.11 -4.75
C ASP A 246 24.83 15.02 -3.70
N ILE A 247 25.94 14.40 -3.26
CA ILE A 247 25.94 13.46 -2.12
C ILE A 247 25.46 14.18 -0.84
N VAL A 248 26.01 15.37 -0.57
CA VAL A 248 25.57 16.22 0.55
C VAL A 248 24.10 16.63 0.39
N HIS A 249 23.62 16.92 -0.82
CA HIS A 249 22.20 17.24 -1.04
C HIS A 249 21.27 16.06 -0.73
N CYS A 250 21.63 14.83 -1.11
CA CYS A 250 20.88 13.63 -0.74
C CYS A 250 20.90 13.38 0.79
N GLN A 251 22.06 13.57 1.44
CA GLN A 251 22.21 13.48 2.89
C GLN A 251 21.36 14.54 3.65
N ASP A 252 21.35 15.79 3.15
CA ASP A 252 20.51 16.89 3.64
C ASP A 252 19.02 16.51 3.61
N LYS A 253 18.54 15.92 2.49
CA LYS A 253 17.15 15.43 2.39
C LYS A 253 16.86 14.29 3.37
N MET A 254 17.80 13.37 3.60
CA MET A 254 17.61 12.28 4.58
C MET A 254 17.54 12.79 6.01
N ASN A 255 18.34 13.80 6.36
CA ASN A 255 18.25 14.49 7.66
C ASN A 255 16.96 15.29 7.81
N LEU A 256 16.48 15.96 6.74
CA LEU A 256 15.19 16.65 6.74
C LEU A 256 14.03 15.66 6.94
N LEU A 257 14.08 14.51 6.27
CA LEU A 257 13.09 13.44 6.42
C LEU A 257 13.07 12.87 7.84
N PHE A 258 14.24 12.63 8.42
CA PHE A 258 14.39 12.16 9.81
C PHE A 258 13.81 13.15 10.82
N LEU A 259 14.13 14.44 10.70
CA LEU A 259 13.54 15.49 11.54
C LEU A 259 12.03 15.58 11.34
N THR A 260 11.56 15.51 10.09
CA THR A 260 10.12 15.52 9.76
C THR A 260 9.38 14.36 10.42
N PHE A 261 9.94 13.15 10.45
CA PHE A 261 9.33 12.03 11.15
C PHE A 261 9.29 12.22 12.67
N LEU A 262 10.37 12.72 13.28
CA LEU A 262 10.43 13.01 14.70
C LEU A 262 9.37 14.06 15.09
N ASP A 263 9.33 15.18 14.39
CA ASP A 263 8.39 16.27 14.65
C ASP A 263 6.94 15.84 14.38
N LEU A 264 6.66 15.16 13.26
CA LEU A 264 5.32 14.66 12.93
C LEU A 264 4.81 13.62 13.94
N THR A 265 5.72 12.91 14.63
CA THR A 265 5.39 11.95 15.69
C THR A 265 5.09 12.65 17.03
N PHE A 266 5.88 13.67 17.42
CA PHE A 266 5.80 14.29 18.76
C PHE A 266 5.14 15.69 18.83
N THR A 267 4.70 16.27 17.70
CA THR A 267 4.06 17.59 17.67
C THR A 267 2.56 17.49 17.98
N GLU A 268 2.24 17.40 19.27
CA GLU A 268 0.85 17.41 19.77
C GLU A 268 0.24 18.82 19.80
N ASN A 269 1.06 19.87 19.71
CA ASN A 269 0.71 21.26 20.01
C ASN A 269 -0.22 21.98 19.01
N TYR A 270 -0.75 21.30 17.99
CA TYR A 270 -1.64 21.89 16.97
C TYR A 270 -3.06 21.34 17.02
N ASP A 271 -3.64 21.47 18.22
CA ASP A 271 -5.02 21.19 18.54
C ASP A 271 -6.01 21.97 17.65
N SER A 272 -6.82 21.20 16.90
CA SER A 272 -8.12 21.45 16.25
C SER A 272 -8.41 22.73 15.45
N LYS A 273 -7.87 23.90 15.82
CA LYS A 273 -8.05 25.20 15.13
C LYS A 273 -6.97 25.47 14.09
N SER A 274 -5.71 25.18 14.42
CA SER A 274 -4.58 25.26 13.47
C SER A 274 -4.56 24.12 12.46
N ALA A 275 -5.26 23.00 12.72
CA ALA A 275 -5.39 21.83 11.84
C ALA A 275 -6.02 22.11 10.45
N LYS A 276 -6.43 23.36 10.16
CA LYS A 276 -6.80 23.83 8.81
C LYS A 276 -5.64 24.43 8.01
N LYS A 277 -4.52 24.76 8.65
CA LYS A 277 -3.32 25.30 8.01
C LYS A 277 -2.56 24.15 7.33
N LYS A 278 -3.01 23.77 6.13
CA LYS A 278 -2.29 22.84 5.26
C LYS A 278 -0.84 23.31 5.10
N GLY A 279 0.12 22.44 5.39
CA GLY A 279 1.54 22.68 5.19
C GLY A 279 2.38 21.66 5.96
N PRO A 280 3.63 21.42 5.54
CA PRO A 280 4.57 20.62 6.32
C PRO A 280 4.87 21.30 7.66
N LEU A 281 5.03 20.50 8.71
CA LEU A 281 5.39 21.00 10.05
C LEU A 281 6.86 21.41 10.13
N THR A 282 7.73 20.67 9.44
CA THR A 282 9.18 20.84 9.42
C THR A 282 9.63 21.43 8.09
N THR A 283 10.53 22.40 8.14
CA THR A 283 11.09 23.11 6.97
C THR A 283 12.62 22.98 6.92
N TRP A 284 13.23 23.42 5.81
CA TRP A 284 14.69 23.52 5.70
C TRP A 284 15.31 24.43 6.77
N GLU A 285 14.61 25.46 7.24
CA GLU A 285 15.09 26.39 8.28
C GLU A 285 15.21 25.69 9.65
N ASN A 286 14.33 24.73 9.94
CA ASN A 286 14.41 23.92 11.16
C ASN A 286 15.67 23.05 11.16
N LEU A 287 16.00 22.43 10.01
CA LEU A 287 17.21 21.61 9.87
C LEU A 287 18.49 22.45 9.87
N LYS A 288 18.49 23.59 9.18
CA LYS A 288 19.66 24.48 9.03
C LYS A 288 19.80 25.51 10.17
N SER A 289 19.08 25.30 11.27
CA SER A 289 19.17 26.12 12.47
C SER A 289 20.57 26.05 13.09
N THR A 290 21.08 27.19 13.56
CA THR A 290 22.37 27.29 14.26
C THR A 290 22.37 26.64 15.65
N SER A 291 21.23 26.11 16.10
CA SER A 291 21.11 25.35 17.35
C SER A 291 21.89 24.03 17.31
N LYS A 292 22.90 23.87 18.17
CA LYS A 292 23.74 22.65 18.27
C LYS A 292 23.01 21.39 18.79
N LYS A 293 21.67 21.38 18.76
CA LYS A 293 20.78 20.36 19.37
C LYS A 293 19.47 20.12 18.59
N VAL A 294 19.43 20.39 17.27
CA VAL A 294 18.22 20.24 16.41
C VAL A 294 17.44 18.96 16.71
N PHE A 295 18.10 17.80 16.72
CA PHE A 295 17.47 16.50 16.92
C PHE A 295 17.29 16.11 18.40
N SER A 296 18.15 16.63 19.30
CA SER A 296 18.29 16.18 20.70
C SER A 296 16.99 16.19 21.51
N ASN A 297 16.13 17.19 21.32
CA ASN A 297 14.85 17.30 22.04
C ASN A 297 13.84 16.21 21.62
N SER A 298 13.63 16.05 20.32
CA SER A 298 12.71 15.04 19.77
C SER A 298 13.24 13.61 19.97
N LEU A 299 14.57 13.42 19.94
CA LEU A 299 15.23 12.17 20.31
C LEU A 299 15.12 11.84 21.80
N TYR A 300 15.21 12.83 22.69
CA TYR A 300 14.97 12.63 24.12
C TYR A 300 13.54 12.14 24.37
N ARG A 301 12.54 12.76 23.72
CA ARG A 301 11.15 12.27 23.77
C ARG A 301 11.03 10.82 23.28
N LEU A 302 11.67 10.48 22.15
CA LEU A 302 11.66 9.12 21.60
C LEU A 302 12.28 8.10 22.56
N ARG A 303 13.43 8.41 23.18
CA ARG A 303 14.12 7.53 24.13
C ARG A 303 13.28 7.20 25.37
N LEU A 304 12.39 8.11 25.80
CA LEU A 304 11.47 7.86 26.93
C LEU A 304 10.39 6.81 26.60
N VAL A 305 9.88 6.79 25.36
CA VAL A 305 8.72 5.97 24.96
C VAL A 305 9.06 4.70 24.17
N ALA A 306 10.27 4.61 23.59
CA ALA A 306 10.64 3.54 22.66
C ALA A 306 10.49 2.11 23.22
N ARG A 307 10.61 1.91 24.54
CA ARG A 307 10.41 0.59 25.16
C ARG A 307 8.92 0.18 25.22
N GLU A 308 8.02 1.14 25.40
CA GLU A 308 6.56 0.91 25.34
C GLU A 308 6.10 0.71 23.88
N TRP A 309 6.62 1.54 22.97
CA TRP A 309 6.27 1.49 21.54
C TRP A 309 6.89 0.29 20.80
N GLY A 310 7.82 -0.43 21.45
CA GLY A 310 8.46 -1.64 20.94
C GLY A 310 9.57 -1.36 19.92
N TYR A 311 10.78 -1.82 20.23
CA TYR A 311 11.96 -1.63 19.38
C TYR A 311 11.85 -2.39 18.04
N PRO A 312 12.51 -1.93 16.96
CA PRO A 312 12.62 -2.69 15.72
C PRO A 312 13.29 -4.05 15.96
N ARG A 313 13.00 -5.05 15.12
CA ARG A 313 13.44 -6.44 15.32
C ARG A 313 14.96 -6.57 15.42
N GLU A 314 15.66 -5.70 14.71
CA GLU A 314 17.12 -5.69 14.56
C GLU A 314 17.85 -5.16 15.80
N TRP A 315 17.16 -4.40 16.66
CA TRP A 315 17.72 -3.79 17.89
C TRP A 315 17.11 -4.38 19.17
N ARG A 316 16.60 -5.61 19.09
CA ARG A 316 16.17 -6.39 20.26
C ARG A 316 17.30 -7.28 20.73
N GLN A 317 17.39 -7.49 22.04
CA GLN A 317 18.25 -8.54 22.57
C GLN A 317 17.71 -9.90 22.09
N GLN A 318 18.55 -10.68 21.40
CA GLN A 318 18.18 -12.05 21.02
C GLN A 318 18.27 -12.95 22.26
N LEU A 319 17.23 -13.76 22.48
CA LEU A 319 17.24 -14.78 23.53
C LEU A 319 18.28 -15.87 23.21
N PRO A 320 18.87 -16.52 24.24
CA PRO A 320 19.63 -17.76 24.06
C PRO A 320 18.81 -18.80 23.29
N SER A 321 19.46 -19.66 22.50
CA SER A 321 18.76 -20.61 21.62
C SER A 321 17.90 -21.66 22.34
N ASP A 322 18.09 -21.82 23.65
CA ASP A 322 17.32 -22.73 24.51
C ASP A 322 16.06 -22.06 25.11
N GLU A 323 15.98 -20.72 25.07
CA GLU A 323 14.85 -19.92 25.56
C GLU A 323 13.91 -19.50 24.41
N ASP A 324 12.60 -19.59 24.63
CA ASP A 324 11.58 -19.26 23.63
C ASP A 324 10.56 -18.27 24.23
N ILE A 325 10.15 -17.28 23.42
CA ILE A 325 9.07 -16.33 23.75
C ILE A 325 7.73 -17.08 23.93
N SER A 326 7.56 -18.24 23.29
CA SER A 326 6.37 -19.08 23.45
C SER A 326 6.34 -19.87 24.78
N LYS A 327 7.32 -19.70 25.66
CA LYS A 327 7.42 -20.38 26.96
C LYS A 327 7.53 -19.35 28.10
N PRO A 328 7.06 -19.69 29.31
CA PRO A 328 7.34 -18.88 30.47
C PRO A 328 8.84 -18.91 30.80
N ARG A 329 9.37 -17.77 31.24
CA ARG A 329 10.77 -17.62 31.66
C ARG A 329 10.99 -18.20 33.06
N THR A 330 10.11 -17.86 33.98
CA THR A 330 10.04 -18.47 35.33
C THR A 330 8.59 -18.63 35.76
N ALA A 331 8.31 -19.68 36.52
CA ALA A 331 7.15 -19.72 37.41
C ALA A 331 7.47 -18.94 38.70
N LEU A 332 6.44 -18.41 39.37
CA LEU A 332 6.57 -17.75 40.67
C LEU A 332 6.78 -18.77 41.80
N PHE A 333 6.16 -19.94 41.65
CA PHE A 333 6.30 -21.07 42.58
C PHE A 333 6.97 -22.25 41.88
N GLU A 334 7.84 -22.98 42.59
CA GLU A 334 8.60 -24.13 42.06
C GLU A 334 7.70 -25.31 41.63
N GLN A 335 6.47 -25.35 42.14
CA GLN A 335 5.44 -26.33 41.81
C GLN A 335 4.12 -25.57 41.63
N ASP A 336 3.29 -26.03 40.69
CA ASP A 336 1.92 -25.52 40.54
C ASP A 336 1.08 -25.87 41.77
N GLU A 337 0.19 -24.96 42.18
CA GLU A 337 -0.73 -25.16 43.30
C GLU A 337 -1.61 -26.40 43.07
N GLN A 338 -1.47 -27.37 43.97
CA GLN A 338 -2.34 -28.53 44.07
C GLN A 338 -2.91 -28.62 45.49
N ALA A 339 -3.97 -29.43 45.65
CA ALA A 339 -4.86 -29.48 46.81
C ALA A 339 -4.16 -29.46 48.19
N PRO A 340 -4.77 -28.85 49.23
CA PRO A 340 -6.22 -28.63 49.40
C PRO A 340 -6.79 -27.39 48.69
N VAL A 341 -7.88 -27.59 47.94
CA VAL A 341 -8.68 -26.50 47.39
C VAL A 341 -9.46 -25.76 48.49
N VAL A 342 -9.58 -24.43 48.37
CA VAL A 342 -10.23 -23.58 49.36
C VAL A 342 -11.75 -23.78 49.41
N ASP A 343 -12.40 -24.09 48.29
CA ASP A 343 -13.80 -24.53 48.22
C ASP A 343 -13.91 -25.94 47.60
N PRO A 344 -14.18 -26.99 48.41
CA PRO A 344 -14.44 -28.33 47.91
C PRO A 344 -15.67 -28.45 46.99
N SER A 345 -16.57 -27.46 47.00
CA SER A 345 -17.76 -27.40 46.14
C SER A 345 -17.42 -26.94 44.71
N HIS A 346 -16.36 -26.14 44.56
CA HIS A 346 -15.87 -25.60 43.30
C HIS A 346 -14.34 -25.81 43.22
N PRO A 347 -13.86 -27.04 43.00
CA PRO A 347 -12.45 -27.41 43.09
C PRO A 347 -11.58 -26.91 41.90
N GLU A 348 -12.00 -25.84 41.22
CA GLU A 348 -11.36 -25.31 40.01
C GLU A 348 -10.24 -24.32 40.36
N ILE A 349 -8.98 -24.78 40.30
CA ILE A 349 -7.81 -23.91 40.41
C ILE A 349 -7.59 -23.20 39.06
N LEU A 350 -8.21 -22.02 38.90
CA LEU A 350 -8.18 -21.23 37.66
C LEU A 350 -6.80 -20.62 37.32
N THR A 351 -5.86 -20.59 38.26
CA THR A 351 -4.50 -20.08 38.07
C THR A 351 -3.53 -20.90 38.93
N PRO A 352 -3.06 -22.06 38.44
CA PRO A 352 -2.18 -22.94 39.22
C PRO A 352 -0.82 -22.33 39.56
N ASN A 353 -0.37 -21.32 38.81
CA ASN A 353 0.90 -20.63 39.04
C ASN A 353 0.87 -19.26 38.34
N ILE A 354 1.76 -18.35 38.76
CA ILE A 354 1.95 -17.06 38.11
C ILE A 354 3.25 -17.14 37.30
N TYR A 355 3.16 -16.90 36.00
CA TYR A 355 4.27 -17.07 35.07
C TYR A 355 4.83 -15.73 34.60
N THR A 356 6.15 -15.54 34.68
CA THR A 356 6.85 -14.47 33.97
C THR A 356 7.17 -14.93 32.55
N TRP A 357 7.18 -14.01 31.59
CA TRP A 357 7.36 -14.30 30.17
C TRP A 357 8.52 -13.50 29.58
N ASN A 358 9.23 -14.07 28.62
CA ASN A 358 10.29 -13.36 27.91
C ASN A 358 9.70 -12.31 26.95
N THR A 359 9.97 -11.04 27.21
CA THR A 359 9.55 -9.88 26.44
C THR A 359 10.53 -9.57 25.29
N ASN A 360 10.07 -8.77 24.32
CA ASN A 360 10.91 -8.26 23.24
C ASN A 360 11.72 -7.04 23.71
N GLU A 361 12.72 -7.28 24.57
CA GLU A 361 13.55 -6.23 25.16
C GLU A 361 14.56 -5.64 24.16
N PRO A 362 14.96 -4.36 24.33
CA PRO A 362 16.00 -3.73 23.52
C PRO A 362 17.39 -4.32 23.78
N LEU A 363 18.36 -3.92 22.94
CA LEU A 363 19.78 -4.08 23.23
C LEU A 363 20.21 -3.30 24.50
N SER A 364 21.42 -3.60 25.00
CA SER A 364 22.00 -2.86 26.13
C SER A 364 22.26 -1.40 25.74
N LEU A 365 22.24 -0.47 26.70
CA LEU A 365 22.42 0.98 26.45
C LEU A 365 23.76 1.34 25.77
N GLU A 366 24.75 0.45 25.81
CA GLU A 366 26.06 0.59 25.17
C GLU A 366 26.07 0.11 23.70
N SER A 367 25.09 -0.72 23.30
CA SER A 367 24.96 -1.31 21.97
C SER A 367 23.69 -0.91 21.20
N ASP A 368 22.69 -0.33 21.88
CA ASP A 368 21.46 0.21 21.30
C ASP A 368 21.72 1.48 20.45
N PRO A 369 21.50 1.44 19.13
CA PRO A 369 21.71 2.60 18.25
C PRO A 369 20.84 3.82 18.59
N LEU A 370 19.71 3.65 19.28
CA LEU A 370 18.87 4.79 19.70
C LEU A 370 19.56 5.65 20.78
N GLN A 371 20.45 5.07 21.60
CA GLN A 371 21.22 5.81 22.62
C GLN A 371 22.46 6.52 22.07
N ASN A 372 22.76 6.39 20.77
CA ASN A 372 23.92 7.02 20.15
C ASN A 372 23.88 8.56 20.32
N ARG A 373 24.86 9.09 21.04
CA ARG A 373 24.95 10.52 21.42
C ARG A 373 25.32 11.44 20.26
N GLU A 374 25.93 10.93 19.20
CA GLU A 374 26.27 11.75 18.03
C GLU A 374 25.04 12.07 17.18
N MET A 375 23.97 11.28 17.28
CA MET A 375 22.70 11.50 16.60
C MET A 375 21.99 12.79 17.06
N ASP A 376 22.23 13.23 18.29
CA ASP A 376 21.70 14.48 18.87
C ASP A 376 22.17 15.75 18.14
N LYS A 377 23.32 15.68 17.46
CA LYS A 377 23.94 16.77 16.69
C LYS A 377 23.91 16.50 15.19
N ASN A 378 24.36 15.32 14.78
CA ASN A 378 24.70 14.99 13.39
C ASN A 378 23.53 14.33 12.64
N GLY A 379 22.38 14.18 13.31
CA GLY A 379 21.17 13.59 12.75
C GLY A 379 21.34 12.11 12.41
N ILE A 380 20.60 11.62 11.41
CA ILE A 380 20.52 10.19 11.10
C ILE A 380 21.86 9.59 10.69
N LEU A 381 22.75 10.41 10.11
CA LEU A 381 24.06 10.00 9.59
C LEU A 381 25.00 9.46 10.68
N ALA A 382 24.75 9.74 11.96
CA ALA A 382 25.48 9.19 13.10
C ALA A 382 25.35 7.66 13.25
N LEU A 383 24.33 7.04 12.63
CA LEU A 383 24.15 5.59 12.63
C LEU A 383 24.88 4.94 11.44
N LYS A 384 25.17 3.64 11.53
CA LYS A 384 25.70 2.84 10.40
C LYS A 384 24.66 2.79 9.27
N PRO A 385 25.05 2.68 7.98
CA PRO A 385 24.12 2.76 6.85
C PRO A 385 22.83 1.95 6.99
N MET A 386 22.92 0.67 7.38
CA MET A 386 21.73 -0.17 7.57
C MET A 386 20.89 0.24 8.79
N ASP A 387 21.52 0.69 9.88
CA ASP A 387 20.83 1.21 11.07
C ASP A 387 20.07 2.50 10.77
N ARG A 388 20.52 3.32 9.80
CA ARG A 388 19.77 4.48 9.30
C ARG A 388 18.41 4.07 8.74
N VAL A 389 18.39 3.00 7.93
CA VAL A 389 17.16 2.44 7.34
C VAL A 389 16.24 1.85 8.42
N ILE A 390 16.81 1.11 9.38
CA ILE A 390 16.07 0.52 10.49
C ILE A 390 15.39 1.60 11.34
N MET A 391 16.12 2.69 11.67
CA MET A 391 15.57 3.85 12.38
C MET A 391 14.41 4.50 11.62
N LEU A 392 14.60 4.79 10.33
CA LEU A 392 13.60 5.44 9.50
C LEU A 392 12.36 4.56 9.33
N ARG A 393 12.50 3.24 9.16
CA ARG A 393 11.36 2.30 9.20
C ARG A 393 10.65 2.34 10.55
N ALA A 394 11.38 2.21 11.67
CA ALA A 394 10.78 2.23 13.00
C ALA A 394 9.97 3.52 13.23
N LEU A 395 10.52 4.67 12.81
CA LEU A 395 9.84 5.95 12.82
C LEU A 395 8.58 5.98 11.94
N THR A 396 8.53 5.33 10.77
CA THR A 396 7.25 5.24 10.01
C THR A 396 6.17 4.46 10.75
N ASP A 397 6.53 3.39 11.46
CA ASP A 397 5.58 2.55 12.22
C ASP A 397 5.10 3.29 13.48
N TRP A 398 6.03 3.90 14.23
CA TRP A 398 5.71 4.71 15.39
C TRP A 398 4.90 5.96 15.01
N CYS A 399 5.25 6.65 13.92
CA CYS A 399 4.47 7.78 13.40
C CYS A 399 3.06 7.36 12.98
N ALA A 400 2.89 6.22 12.29
CA ALA A 400 1.56 5.71 11.93
C ALA A 400 0.68 5.36 13.15
N SER A 401 1.32 4.96 14.25
CA SER A 401 0.66 4.46 15.46
C SER A 401 0.36 5.57 16.48
N HIS A 402 1.25 6.56 16.61
CA HIS A 402 1.22 7.54 17.69
C HIS A 402 1.08 9.00 17.23
N SER A 403 1.36 9.35 15.96
CA SER A 403 1.14 10.71 15.47
C SER A 403 -0.35 11.05 15.48
N SER A 404 -0.73 12.04 16.28
CA SER A 404 -2.10 12.58 16.31
C SER A 404 -2.55 13.14 14.94
N ALA A 405 -1.61 13.52 14.08
CA ALA A 405 -1.89 13.98 12.72
C ALA A 405 -2.14 12.80 11.76
N VAL A 406 -1.18 11.87 11.65
CA VAL A 406 -1.25 10.77 10.67
C VAL A 406 -2.27 9.70 11.08
N HIS A 407 -2.31 9.32 12.36
CA HIS A 407 -3.21 8.26 12.84
C HIS A 407 -4.69 8.65 12.66
N ASN A 408 -5.04 9.92 12.92
CA ASN A 408 -6.38 10.43 12.69
C ASN A 408 -6.73 10.54 11.20
N GLU A 409 -5.77 10.76 10.31
CA GLU A 409 -6.02 10.70 8.85
C GLU A 409 -6.17 9.25 8.36
N ILE A 410 -5.39 8.29 8.89
CA ILE A 410 -5.61 6.85 8.69
C ILE A 410 -7.03 6.45 9.15
N TYR A 411 -7.49 6.96 10.30
CA TYR A 411 -8.86 6.75 10.77
C TYR A 411 -9.90 7.28 9.76
N LYS A 412 -9.75 8.53 9.29
CA LYS A 412 -10.62 9.14 8.27
C LYS A 412 -10.64 8.39 6.94
N LEU A 413 -9.50 7.84 6.50
CA LEU A 413 -9.37 7.07 5.26
C LEU A 413 -9.92 5.63 5.41
N THR A 414 -9.82 5.03 6.59
CA THR A 414 -10.39 3.70 6.86
C THR A 414 -11.90 3.72 7.10
N HIS A 415 -12.42 4.74 7.78
CA HIS A 415 -13.82 4.85 8.18
C HIS A 415 -14.62 5.75 7.23
N GLY A 416 -14.44 5.54 5.92
CA GLY A 416 -15.25 6.17 4.88
C GLY A 416 -16.73 5.77 4.97
N ARG A 417 -17.64 6.60 4.47
CA ARG A 417 -19.11 6.35 4.50
C ARG A 417 -19.58 5.20 3.58
N LYS A 418 -18.66 4.49 2.92
CA LYS A 418 -18.89 3.56 1.82
C LYS A 418 -17.64 2.66 1.72
N ASP A 419 -17.83 1.35 1.63
CA ASP A 419 -16.75 0.38 1.43
C ASP A 419 -16.44 0.14 -0.05
N PRO A 420 -15.25 -0.41 -0.39
CA PRO A 420 -14.97 -0.95 -1.71
C PRO A 420 -15.97 -2.05 -2.09
N VAL A 421 -16.53 -2.01 -3.30
CA VAL A 421 -17.56 -2.99 -3.73
C VAL A 421 -17.04 -4.42 -3.95
N PHE A 422 -15.72 -4.63 -3.90
CA PHE A 422 -15.08 -5.95 -3.84
C PHE A 422 -14.75 -6.39 -2.39
N GLY A 423 -15.18 -5.63 -1.39
CA GLY A 423 -14.89 -5.82 0.02
C GLY A 423 -13.54 -5.24 0.46
N ILE A 424 -13.32 -5.16 1.77
CA ILE A 424 -12.04 -4.75 2.35
C ILE A 424 -11.04 -5.91 2.22
N GLN A 425 -9.90 -5.64 1.59
CA GLN A 425 -8.80 -6.58 1.36
C GLN A 425 -7.48 -5.94 1.81
N THR A 426 -6.44 -6.74 2.06
CA THR A 426 -5.16 -6.26 2.58
C THR A 426 -4.42 -5.33 1.61
N GLN A 427 -4.45 -5.67 0.31
CA GLN A 427 -3.74 -4.96 -0.76
C GLN A 427 -4.69 -4.75 -1.94
N GLN A 428 -4.57 -3.61 -2.61
CA GLN A 428 -5.34 -3.20 -3.78
C GLN A 428 -4.39 -2.62 -4.83
N VAL A 429 -4.74 -2.69 -6.12
CA VAL A 429 -3.88 -2.23 -7.23
C VAL A 429 -4.73 -1.69 -8.38
N PRO A 430 -4.20 -0.80 -9.25
CA PRO A 430 -4.90 -0.40 -10.47
C PRO A 430 -5.23 -1.59 -11.38
N ARG A 431 -6.43 -1.63 -11.97
CA ARG A 431 -6.84 -2.72 -12.85
C ARG A 431 -5.88 -2.90 -14.03
N TYR A 432 -5.40 -1.82 -14.62
CA TYR A 432 -4.52 -1.89 -15.79
C TYR A 432 -3.16 -2.53 -15.50
N ALA A 433 -2.57 -2.31 -14.32
CA ALA A 433 -1.32 -2.96 -13.90
C ALA A 433 -1.50 -4.48 -13.70
N MET A 434 -2.69 -4.92 -13.29
CA MET A 434 -3.00 -6.35 -13.13
C MET A 434 -3.49 -7.02 -14.40
N GLU A 435 -4.39 -6.40 -15.16
CA GLU A 435 -5.06 -6.99 -16.32
C GLU A 435 -4.35 -6.72 -17.64
N GLY A 436 -3.64 -5.60 -17.76
CA GLY A 436 -3.15 -5.02 -19.01
C GLY A 436 -4.09 -3.96 -19.60
N ILE A 437 -3.52 -3.08 -20.42
CA ILE A 437 -4.20 -1.95 -21.08
C ILE A 437 -5.39 -2.48 -21.91
N ASP A 438 -5.11 -3.35 -22.88
CA ASP A 438 -6.10 -3.97 -23.77
C ASP A 438 -7.25 -4.64 -23.03
N ASN A 439 -6.97 -5.38 -21.95
CA ASN A 439 -8.01 -6.07 -21.20
C ASN A 439 -8.92 -5.09 -20.45
N THR A 440 -8.34 -4.04 -19.88
CA THR A 440 -9.08 -2.97 -19.19
C THR A 440 -9.97 -2.20 -20.17
N MET A 441 -9.44 -1.80 -21.33
CA MET A 441 -10.19 -1.21 -22.43
C MET A 441 -11.30 -2.15 -22.94
N ASN A 442 -11.02 -3.45 -23.08
CA ASN A 442 -12.02 -4.45 -23.44
C ASN A 442 -13.10 -4.66 -22.36
N GLN A 443 -12.82 -4.44 -21.08
CA GLN A 443 -13.85 -4.43 -20.03
C GLN A 443 -14.73 -3.18 -20.15
N PHE A 444 -14.15 -2.00 -20.40
CA PHE A 444 -14.92 -0.78 -20.63
C PHE A 444 -15.90 -0.92 -21.81
N ARG A 445 -15.45 -1.44 -22.97
CA ARG A 445 -16.33 -1.72 -24.13
C ARG A 445 -17.51 -2.64 -23.78
N LYS A 446 -17.28 -3.68 -22.97
CA LYS A 446 -18.33 -4.60 -22.49
C LYS A 446 -19.29 -3.89 -21.53
N LEU A 447 -18.77 -3.04 -20.64
CA LEU A 447 -19.58 -2.25 -19.71
C LEU A 447 -20.50 -1.26 -20.44
N CYS A 448 -19.97 -0.49 -21.40
CA CYS A 448 -20.76 0.42 -22.23
C CYS A 448 -21.94 -0.30 -22.92
N THR A 449 -21.66 -1.46 -23.53
CA THR A 449 -22.67 -2.32 -24.18
C THR A 449 -23.72 -2.83 -23.19
N LEU A 450 -23.30 -3.21 -21.98
CA LEU A 450 -24.16 -3.71 -20.91
C LEU A 450 -25.09 -2.61 -20.37
N VAL A 451 -24.53 -1.45 -20.06
CA VAL A 451 -25.25 -0.26 -19.57
C VAL A 451 -26.23 0.26 -20.62
N GLN A 452 -25.81 0.33 -21.89
CA GLN A 452 -26.71 0.66 -23.01
C GLN A 452 -27.93 -0.27 -23.04
N SER A 453 -27.70 -1.59 -22.91
CA SER A 453 -28.75 -2.60 -22.91
C SER A 453 -29.71 -2.44 -21.73
N ARG A 454 -29.21 -2.09 -20.53
CA ARG A 454 -30.06 -1.79 -19.36
C ARG A 454 -30.94 -0.56 -19.59
N TYR A 455 -30.38 0.56 -20.03
CA TYR A 455 -31.14 1.79 -20.29
C TYR A 455 -32.18 1.61 -21.40
N GLU A 456 -31.84 0.90 -22.48
CA GLU A 456 -32.80 0.55 -23.53
C GLU A 456 -33.98 -0.25 -22.98
N ILE A 457 -33.72 -1.35 -22.27
CA ILE A 457 -34.77 -2.19 -21.69
C ILE A 457 -35.62 -1.35 -20.73
N ARG A 458 -35.01 -0.56 -19.85
CA ARG A 458 -35.70 0.31 -18.89
C ARG A 458 -36.58 1.35 -19.57
N SER A 459 -36.12 1.99 -20.65
CA SER A 459 -36.89 2.97 -21.43
C SER A 459 -38.13 2.38 -22.11
N LYS A 460 -38.10 1.07 -22.42
CA LYS A 460 -39.19 0.34 -23.09
C LYS A 460 -40.26 -0.16 -22.11
N LYS A 461 -40.01 -0.11 -20.79
CA LYS A 461 -40.95 -0.55 -19.74
C LYS A 461 -42.11 0.45 -19.58
N LYS A 462 -43.34 -0.07 -19.49
CA LYS A 462 -44.58 0.75 -19.46
C LYS A 462 -44.59 1.83 -18.37
N HIS A 463 -44.04 1.51 -17.20
CA HIS A 463 -43.90 2.43 -16.05
C HIS A 463 -43.03 3.65 -16.38
N PHE A 464 -41.84 3.43 -16.96
CA PHE A 464 -40.89 4.50 -17.24
C PHE A 464 -41.34 5.39 -18.40
N ILE A 465 -41.98 4.82 -19.43
CA ILE A 465 -42.61 5.61 -20.51
C ILE A 465 -43.63 6.60 -19.94
N LYS A 466 -44.44 6.18 -18.95
CA LYS A 466 -45.38 7.08 -18.27
C LYS A 466 -44.66 8.16 -17.44
N GLN A 467 -43.66 7.80 -16.65
CA GLN A 467 -42.90 8.78 -15.85
C GLN A 467 -42.12 9.80 -16.69
N LEU A 468 -41.61 9.41 -17.86
CA LEU A 468 -40.94 10.30 -18.80
C LEU A 468 -41.93 11.31 -19.40
N LYS A 469 -43.13 10.85 -19.83
CA LYS A 469 -44.21 11.76 -20.29
C LYS A 469 -44.73 12.71 -19.20
N GLU A 470 -44.64 12.31 -17.94
CA GLU A 470 -45.00 13.14 -16.78
C GLU A 470 -43.84 14.01 -16.27
N GLY A 471 -42.66 14.00 -16.93
CA GLY A 471 -41.48 14.77 -16.53
C GLY A 471 -40.81 14.34 -15.21
N LYS A 472 -41.30 13.28 -14.56
CA LYS A 472 -40.94 12.90 -13.16
C LYS A 472 -39.53 12.31 -12.99
N LYS A 473 -38.78 12.10 -14.08
CA LYS A 473 -37.37 11.67 -14.07
C LYS A 473 -36.55 12.41 -15.13
N PRO A 474 -36.20 13.69 -14.92
CA PRO A 474 -35.45 14.49 -15.89
C PRO A 474 -34.07 13.88 -16.17
N ASP A 475 -33.38 13.38 -15.14
CA ASP A 475 -32.11 12.65 -15.25
C ASP A 475 -32.17 11.49 -16.25
N LEU A 476 -33.23 10.66 -16.16
CA LEU A 476 -33.42 9.53 -17.05
C LEU A 476 -33.72 9.98 -18.49
N SER A 477 -34.39 11.12 -18.69
CA SER A 477 -34.59 11.66 -20.05
C SER A 477 -33.25 12.07 -20.65
N ARG A 478 -32.48 12.90 -19.94
CA ARG A 478 -31.15 13.37 -20.37
C ARG A 478 -30.19 12.22 -20.66
N LYS A 479 -30.14 11.19 -19.80
CA LYS A 479 -29.32 9.99 -20.02
C LYS A 479 -29.81 9.16 -21.23
N LEU A 480 -31.10 9.17 -21.55
CA LEU A 480 -31.65 8.57 -22.77
C LEU A 480 -31.51 9.44 -24.03
N GLU A 481 -31.23 10.74 -23.90
CA GLU A 481 -30.88 11.65 -24.99
C GLU A 481 -29.41 11.48 -25.38
N ILE A 482 -28.49 11.58 -24.40
CA ILE A 482 -27.05 11.31 -24.58
C ILE A 482 -26.81 9.92 -25.20
N LEU A 483 -27.55 8.90 -24.74
CA LEU A 483 -27.47 7.53 -25.27
C LEU A 483 -28.01 7.38 -26.71
N LYS A 484 -28.80 8.34 -27.23
CA LYS A 484 -29.15 8.39 -28.67
C LYS A 484 -28.03 9.06 -29.47
N GLU A 485 -27.45 10.15 -28.97
CA GLU A 485 -26.32 10.84 -29.62
C GLU A 485 -25.13 9.91 -29.80
N ILE A 486 -24.67 9.25 -28.73
CA ILE A 486 -23.60 8.26 -28.77
C ILE A 486 -23.90 7.16 -29.82
N LYS A 487 -25.17 6.80 -30.02
CA LYS A 487 -25.58 5.81 -31.03
C LYS A 487 -25.64 6.36 -32.44
N THR A 488 -25.97 7.63 -32.67
CA THR A 488 -25.85 8.24 -34.00
C THR A 488 -24.38 8.33 -34.38
N ASP A 489 -23.54 8.79 -33.45
CA ASP A 489 -22.08 8.90 -33.62
C ASP A 489 -21.49 7.51 -33.97
N LEU A 490 -21.72 6.50 -33.11
CA LEU A 490 -21.26 5.12 -33.32
C LEU A 490 -21.93 4.40 -34.50
N LYS A 491 -23.07 4.88 -35.03
CA LYS A 491 -23.68 4.31 -36.25
C LYS A 491 -23.02 4.88 -37.50
N ASN A 492 -22.68 6.17 -37.49
CA ASN A 492 -22.14 6.90 -38.64
C ASN A 492 -20.66 6.54 -38.94
N ALA A 493 -19.87 6.23 -37.91
CA ALA A 493 -18.46 5.83 -38.07
C ALA A 493 -18.27 4.48 -38.79
N SER A 494 -17.12 4.26 -39.42
CA SER A 494 -16.76 2.98 -40.05
C SER A 494 -16.56 1.86 -39.02
N LYS A 495 -16.41 0.60 -39.48
CA LYS A 495 -16.26 -0.55 -38.57
C LYS A 495 -14.94 -0.53 -37.78
N SER A 496 -13.89 0.07 -38.32
CA SER A 496 -12.58 0.25 -37.66
C SER A 496 -12.58 1.38 -36.64
N GLU A 497 -13.14 2.54 -36.99
CA GLU A 497 -13.13 3.74 -36.13
C GLU A 497 -14.04 3.61 -34.90
N LYS A 498 -15.02 2.70 -34.91
CA LYS A 498 -15.99 2.53 -33.80
C LYS A 498 -15.34 2.27 -32.44
N ASP A 499 -14.17 1.64 -32.40
CA ASP A 499 -13.45 1.39 -31.16
C ASP A 499 -12.83 2.67 -30.60
N GLU A 500 -12.07 3.40 -31.43
CA GLU A 500 -11.45 4.69 -31.09
C GLU A 500 -12.50 5.76 -30.75
N LEU A 501 -13.59 5.83 -31.54
CA LEU A 501 -14.73 6.68 -31.28
C LEU A 501 -15.38 6.36 -29.91
N MET A 502 -15.46 5.09 -29.50
CA MET A 502 -16.03 4.73 -28.20
C MET A 502 -15.20 5.30 -27.02
N PHE A 503 -13.88 5.42 -27.17
CA PHE A 503 -13.01 6.04 -26.17
C PHE A 503 -13.02 7.58 -26.24
N SER A 504 -13.12 8.17 -27.44
CA SER A 504 -13.30 9.62 -27.57
C SER A 504 -14.62 10.11 -26.95
N LEU A 505 -15.67 9.28 -27.00
CA LEU A 505 -16.98 9.55 -26.39
C LEU A 505 -17.02 9.27 -24.87
N TYR A 506 -15.91 8.94 -24.22
CA TYR A 506 -15.83 8.62 -22.79
C TYR A 506 -16.52 9.66 -21.91
N ASP A 507 -16.32 10.95 -22.21
CA ASP A 507 -16.88 12.06 -21.42
C ASP A 507 -18.42 12.15 -21.54
N LYS A 508 -19.00 11.66 -22.66
CA LYS A 508 -20.45 11.44 -22.79
C LYS A 508 -20.93 10.17 -22.06
N TRP A 509 -20.06 9.17 -21.87
CA TRP A 509 -20.38 7.92 -21.15
C TRP A 509 -20.37 8.09 -19.62
N VAL A 510 -19.53 8.95 -19.05
CA VAL A 510 -19.43 9.13 -17.58
C VAL A 510 -20.79 9.38 -16.91
N PRO A 511 -21.67 10.30 -17.39
CA PRO A 511 -23.01 10.45 -16.84
C PRO A 511 -23.88 9.19 -16.89
N LEU A 512 -23.68 8.29 -17.87
CA LEU A 512 -24.47 7.07 -18.01
C LEU A 512 -24.12 5.99 -16.97
N PHE A 513 -22.99 6.10 -16.26
CA PHE A 513 -22.66 5.22 -15.15
C PHE A 513 -23.26 5.69 -13.83
N GLU A 514 -23.52 7.00 -13.68
CA GLU A 514 -24.04 7.60 -12.45
C GLU A 514 -25.43 7.06 -12.09
N GLY A 515 -25.49 6.33 -10.97
CA GLY A 515 -26.70 5.66 -10.45
C GLY A 515 -26.85 4.20 -10.88
N GLU A 516 -26.03 3.72 -11.84
CA GLU A 516 -25.91 2.30 -12.21
C GLU A 516 -24.70 1.64 -11.54
N LEU A 517 -23.57 2.33 -11.52
CA LEU A 517 -22.33 1.90 -10.87
C LEU A 517 -21.74 3.00 -9.98
N PRO A 518 -21.00 2.63 -8.92
CA PRO A 518 -20.30 3.56 -8.05
C PRO A 518 -18.85 3.87 -8.45
N ASP A 519 -18.34 3.20 -9.49
CA ASP A 519 -16.97 3.22 -10.04
C ASP A 519 -16.96 2.45 -11.38
N GLN A 520 -15.97 2.67 -12.26
CA GLN A 520 -15.86 2.04 -13.60
C GLN A 520 -14.39 1.82 -14.04
N PRO A 521 -14.07 0.93 -15.01
CA PRO A 521 -12.71 0.42 -15.23
C PRO A 521 -11.65 1.44 -15.66
N LEU A 522 -12.06 2.59 -16.18
CA LEU A 522 -11.20 3.69 -16.64
C LEU A 522 -11.25 4.91 -15.72
N ALA A 523 -11.76 4.79 -14.49
CA ALA A 523 -11.68 5.89 -13.51
C ALA A 523 -10.25 6.02 -12.94
N ASN A 524 -9.88 7.17 -12.40
CA ASN A 524 -8.58 7.37 -11.75
C ASN A 524 -8.59 6.69 -10.35
N PRO A 525 -7.79 5.63 -10.10
CA PRO A 525 -7.79 4.93 -8.81
C PRO A 525 -7.08 5.72 -7.70
N PHE A 526 -6.28 6.73 -8.04
CA PHE A 526 -5.54 7.59 -7.11
C PHE A 526 -6.36 8.81 -6.67
N ALA A 527 -7.34 9.26 -7.47
CA ALA A 527 -8.26 10.33 -7.08
C ALA A 527 -9.19 9.91 -5.91
N GLU A 528 -9.54 8.62 -5.84
CA GLU A 528 -10.52 8.11 -4.89
C GLU A 528 -9.92 7.77 -3.51
N ARG A 529 -10.35 8.53 -2.49
CA ARG A 529 -9.97 8.30 -1.07
C ARG A 529 -10.28 6.87 -0.60
N LEU A 530 -11.29 6.24 -1.20
CA LEU A 530 -11.74 4.89 -0.91
C LEU A 530 -10.64 3.82 -1.13
N TYR A 531 -9.76 4.05 -2.10
CA TYR A 531 -8.69 3.11 -2.45
C TYR A 531 -7.35 3.52 -1.84
N LYS A 532 -7.06 4.83 -1.76
CA LYS A 532 -5.76 5.43 -1.38
C LYS A 532 -4.95 4.66 -0.32
N LEU A 533 -5.53 4.34 0.83
CA LEU A 533 -4.77 3.74 1.93
C LEU A 533 -4.22 2.33 1.62
N ARG A 534 -4.98 1.50 0.89
CA ARG A 534 -4.64 0.09 0.61
C ARG A 534 -4.23 -0.18 -0.83
N LEU A 535 -4.38 0.82 -1.72
CA LEU A 535 -3.78 0.84 -3.05
C LEU A 535 -2.25 0.76 -2.93
N GLN A 536 -1.60 -0.04 -3.76
CA GLN A 536 -0.15 -0.05 -3.92
C GLN A 536 0.19 0.69 -5.23
N GLU A 537 0.69 1.90 -5.09
CA GLU A 537 0.91 2.84 -6.19
C GLU A 537 2.04 2.38 -7.09
N PHE A 538 3.13 1.91 -6.48
CA PHE A 538 4.34 1.48 -7.20
C PHE A 538 4.20 0.12 -7.89
N PHE A 539 3.06 -0.58 -7.74
CA PHE A 539 2.83 -1.90 -8.34
C PHE A 539 2.59 -1.76 -9.85
N ILE A 540 3.39 -2.48 -10.65
CA ILE A 540 3.28 -2.47 -12.12
C ILE A 540 2.85 -3.80 -12.73
N GLY A 541 2.92 -4.92 -11.99
CA GLY A 541 2.44 -6.21 -12.51
C GLY A 541 2.68 -7.42 -11.60
N ARG A 542 1.84 -8.44 -11.80
CA ARG A 542 1.93 -9.77 -11.17
C ARG A 542 2.09 -10.86 -12.22
N VAL A 543 3.10 -11.72 -12.06
CA VAL A 543 3.38 -12.82 -12.98
C VAL A 543 3.31 -14.17 -12.24
N PRO A 544 2.38 -15.07 -12.60
CA PRO A 544 2.28 -16.41 -12.02
C PRO A 544 3.60 -17.19 -12.07
N HIS A 545 3.88 -17.95 -11.00
CA HIS A 545 5.12 -18.71 -10.76
C HIS A 545 6.41 -17.86 -10.72
N ILE A 546 6.30 -16.54 -10.73
CA ILE A 546 7.43 -15.62 -10.62
C ILE A 546 7.25 -14.74 -9.38
N GLY A 547 6.24 -13.87 -9.36
CA GLY A 547 6.00 -12.93 -8.25
C GLY A 547 5.48 -11.58 -8.73
N ASP A 548 5.79 -10.53 -7.98
CA ASP A 548 5.27 -9.18 -8.18
C ASP A 548 6.38 -8.19 -8.56
N PHE A 549 6.03 -7.15 -9.32
CA PHE A 549 6.96 -6.16 -9.86
C PHE A 549 6.55 -4.75 -9.40
N TYR A 550 7.53 -3.98 -8.95
CA TYR A 550 7.35 -2.64 -8.39
C TYR A 550 8.34 -1.63 -8.96
N MET A 551 7.90 -0.40 -9.18
CA MET A 551 8.73 0.73 -9.64
C MET A 551 8.50 1.93 -8.71
N PRO A 552 9.37 2.20 -7.72
CA PRO A 552 9.15 3.24 -6.72
C PRO A 552 9.31 4.63 -7.34
N ARG A 553 8.22 5.40 -7.36
CA ARG A 553 8.14 6.76 -7.90
C ARG A 553 7.19 7.57 -7.01
N LEU A 554 7.61 8.74 -6.54
CA LEU A 554 6.78 9.59 -5.68
C LEU A 554 5.83 10.51 -6.47
N HIS A 555 5.07 11.33 -5.74
CA HIS A 555 4.11 12.33 -6.24
C HIS A 555 2.89 11.73 -6.96
N SER A 556 2.24 10.75 -6.32
CA SER A 556 0.95 10.19 -6.76
C SER A 556 -0.28 10.94 -6.24
N TYR A 557 -0.14 11.80 -5.22
CA TYR A 557 -1.24 12.56 -4.62
C TYR A 557 -0.77 13.94 -4.18
N GLY A 558 -1.50 14.98 -4.56
CA GLY A 558 -1.23 16.34 -4.12
C GLY A 558 -1.82 17.37 -5.07
N GLU A 559 -1.14 18.49 -5.15
CA GLU A 559 -1.32 19.54 -6.15
C GLU A 559 -0.18 19.38 -7.21
N SER A 560 -0.28 20.03 -8.37
CA SER A 560 0.66 19.86 -9.51
C SER A 560 0.87 18.40 -9.97
N LEU A 561 -0.21 17.74 -10.42
CA LEU A 561 -0.19 16.35 -10.90
C LEU A 561 -0.16 16.20 -12.44
N GLU A 562 0.03 17.29 -13.20
CA GLU A 562 -0.13 17.32 -14.67
C GLU A 562 0.74 16.30 -15.42
N MET A 563 1.99 16.11 -14.98
CA MET A 563 2.93 15.12 -15.54
C MET A 563 2.92 13.78 -14.78
N SER A 564 2.06 13.60 -13.77
CA SER A 564 2.08 12.42 -12.90
C SER A 564 1.56 11.18 -13.62
N THR A 565 2.35 10.11 -13.64
CA THR A 565 1.92 8.80 -14.19
C THR A 565 0.86 8.10 -13.34
N PHE A 566 0.49 8.67 -12.19
CA PHE A 566 -0.49 8.14 -11.25
C PHE A 566 -1.90 8.68 -11.55
N THR A 567 -2.42 8.32 -12.72
CA THR A 567 -3.70 8.81 -13.23
C THR A 567 -4.58 7.69 -13.79
N ASP A 568 -5.71 8.01 -14.41
CA ASP A 568 -6.54 7.03 -15.11
C ASP A 568 -5.85 6.49 -16.38
N LEU A 569 -6.35 5.36 -16.91
CA LEU A 569 -5.73 4.68 -18.04
C LEU A 569 -5.74 5.51 -19.35
N ARG A 570 -6.79 6.31 -19.60
CA ARG A 570 -6.90 7.13 -20.82
C ARG A 570 -5.86 8.26 -20.77
N SER A 571 -5.79 8.96 -19.64
CA SER A 571 -4.81 10.03 -19.41
C SER A 571 -3.38 9.49 -19.42
N LEU A 572 -3.12 8.35 -18.77
CA LEU A 572 -1.79 7.71 -18.74
C LEU A 572 -1.35 7.27 -20.15
N GLN A 573 -2.22 6.61 -20.91
CA GLN A 573 -1.89 6.16 -22.26
C GLN A 573 -1.63 7.34 -23.20
N ALA A 574 -2.39 8.43 -23.08
CA ALA A 574 -2.14 9.66 -23.84
C ALA A 574 -0.79 10.30 -23.47
N LEU A 575 -0.49 10.45 -22.17
CA LEU A 575 0.76 11.03 -21.67
C LEU A 575 1.99 10.25 -22.19
N LEU A 576 1.99 8.92 -22.04
CA LEU A 576 3.09 8.08 -22.51
C LEU A 576 3.25 8.11 -24.04
N SER A 577 2.13 8.22 -24.78
CA SER A 577 2.19 8.33 -26.25
C SER A 577 2.85 9.62 -26.71
N LYS A 578 2.61 10.74 -26.03
CA LYS A 578 3.28 12.02 -26.34
C LYS A 578 4.79 11.95 -26.17
N PHE A 579 5.28 11.36 -25.07
CA PHE A 579 6.72 11.15 -24.87
C PHE A 579 7.31 10.19 -25.91
N LYS A 580 6.59 9.11 -26.26
CA LYS A 580 7.00 8.16 -27.30
C LYS A 580 7.08 8.79 -28.70
N ASN A 581 6.23 9.76 -28.99
CA ASN A 581 6.23 10.53 -30.23
C ASN A 581 7.24 11.70 -30.21
N ASN A 582 7.90 11.96 -29.07
CA ASN A 582 8.70 13.16 -28.80
C ASN A 582 7.91 14.49 -28.89
N GLU A 583 6.58 14.45 -28.72
CA GLU A 583 5.73 15.65 -28.56
C GLU A 583 6.01 16.35 -27.22
N TYR A 584 6.33 15.57 -26.19
CA TYR A 584 6.80 16.04 -24.88
C TYR A 584 8.25 15.58 -24.67
N ASN A 585 9.03 16.43 -23.99
CA ASN A 585 10.46 16.28 -23.70
C ASN A 585 10.81 16.78 -22.27
N ALA A 586 12.08 16.65 -21.87
CA ALA A 586 12.60 17.13 -20.58
C ALA A 586 12.27 18.61 -20.25
N PHE A 587 12.20 19.50 -21.25
CA PHE A 587 11.79 20.90 -21.04
C PHE A 587 10.29 21.03 -20.72
N THR A 588 9.41 20.33 -21.47
CA THR A 588 7.97 20.33 -21.14
C THR A 588 7.68 19.73 -19.77
N LEU A 589 8.49 18.77 -19.31
CA LEU A 589 8.49 18.27 -17.94
C LEU A 589 8.83 19.37 -16.93
N PHE A 590 9.92 20.11 -17.15
CA PHE A 590 10.35 21.22 -16.28
C PHE A 590 9.32 22.37 -16.20
N ASP A 591 8.68 22.73 -17.31
CA ASP A 591 7.64 23.77 -17.39
C ASP A 591 6.34 23.38 -16.67
N ASN A 592 6.07 22.07 -16.52
CA ASN A 592 4.83 21.54 -15.91
C ASN A 592 5.11 20.81 -14.57
N ASP A 593 5.90 21.45 -13.71
CA ASP A 593 6.24 21.00 -12.34
C ASP A 593 6.84 19.59 -12.23
N GLY A 594 7.43 19.06 -13.30
CA GLY A 594 7.99 17.70 -13.37
C GLY A 594 9.07 17.40 -12.32
N GLN A 595 9.75 18.43 -11.82
CA GLN A 595 10.67 18.37 -10.67
C GLN A 595 10.00 17.95 -9.35
N SER A 596 8.67 17.97 -9.28
CA SER A 596 7.90 17.44 -8.14
C SER A 596 7.90 15.91 -8.12
N MET A 597 8.15 15.26 -9.27
CA MET A 597 8.33 13.82 -9.34
C MET A 597 9.79 13.41 -9.09
N SER A 598 9.96 12.29 -8.39
CA SER A 598 11.19 11.49 -8.40
C SER A 598 11.69 11.28 -9.84
N SER A 599 12.89 11.76 -10.14
CA SER A 599 13.44 11.82 -11.50
C SER A 599 14.16 10.53 -11.91
N GLN A 600 15.04 10.03 -11.03
CA GLN A 600 15.62 8.68 -11.16
C GLN A 600 14.63 7.62 -10.65
N PHE A 601 14.76 6.38 -11.13
CA PHE A 601 13.89 5.27 -10.74
C PHE A 601 14.68 3.97 -10.59
N LYS A 602 14.14 3.01 -9.84
CA LYS A 602 14.57 1.60 -9.90
C LYS A 602 13.40 0.70 -10.23
N LEU A 603 13.67 -0.41 -10.92
CA LEU A 603 12.72 -1.49 -11.10
C LEU A 603 13.06 -2.64 -10.16
N PHE A 604 12.07 -3.13 -9.42
CA PHE A 604 12.22 -4.22 -8.46
C PHE A 604 11.32 -5.41 -8.77
N TYR A 605 11.89 -6.61 -8.65
CA TYR A 605 11.17 -7.86 -8.48
C TYR A 605 11.06 -8.22 -7.00
N HIS A 606 9.87 -8.68 -6.60
CA HIS A 606 9.57 -9.17 -5.27
C HIS A 606 9.13 -10.64 -5.34
N ASP A 607 9.89 -11.54 -4.70
CA ASP A 607 9.55 -12.95 -4.53
C ASP A 607 8.45 -13.12 -3.45
N THR A 608 7.26 -12.61 -3.77
CA THR A 608 6.05 -12.79 -2.98
C THR A 608 5.59 -14.26 -2.86
N PRO A 609 5.83 -15.18 -3.82
CA PRO A 609 5.57 -16.60 -3.60
C PRO A 609 6.42 -17.20 -2.47
N SER A 610 7.74 -16.98 -2.44
CA SER A 610 8.60 -17.46 -1.36
C SER A 610 8.25 -16.84 -0.02
N LEU A 611 7.96 -15.53 0.01
CA LEU A 611 7.56 -14.84 1.23
C LEU A 611 6.24 -15.39 1.77
N ALA A 612 5.21 -15.49 0.93
CA ALA A 612 3.90 -16.01 1.31
C ALA A 612 3.98 -17.47 1.79
N HIS A 613 4.77 -18.30 1.12
CA HIS A 613 4.97 -19.70 1.51
C HIS A 613 5.77 -19.84 2.82
N ASN A 614 6.83 -19.04 3.04
CA ASN A 614 7.56 -19.03 4.30
C ASN A 614 6.67 -18.60 5.48
N VAL A 615 5.91 -17.52 5.33
CA VAL A 615 4.97 -17.04 6.35
C VAL A 615 3.85 -18.06 6.61
N ALA A 616 3.26 -18.65 5.57
CA ALA A 616 2.22 -19.67 5.71
C ALA A 616 2.71 -20.98 6.37
N GLN A 617 4.01 -21.26 6.35
CA GLN A 617 4.63 -22.39 7.04
C GLN A 617 5.25 -22.02 8.41
N GLY A 618 5.07 -20.79 8.90
CA GLY A 618 5.69 -20.32 10.15
C GLY A 618 7.22 -20.27 10.11
N LYS A 619 7.83 -20.34 8.92
CA LYS A 619 9.30 -20.35 8.76
C LYS A 619 9.85 -18.96 9.03
N ASN A 620 10.88 -18.88 9.88
CA ASN A 620 11.57 -17.63 10.17
C ASN A 620 12.01 -16.93 8.86
N THR A 621 11.72 -15.63 8.78
CA THR A 621 12.01 -14.74 7.65
C THR A 621 13.31 -13.94 7.82
N LEU A 622 13.92 -13.96 9.01
CA LEU A 622 15.19 -13.28 9.31
C LEU A 622 16.28 -13.70 8.32
N GLY A 623 17.07 -12.73 7.83
CA GLY A 623 18.21 -12.98 6.94
C GLY A 623 17.86 -13.53 5.55
N LYS A 624 16.59 -13.48 5.13
CA LYS A 624 16.14 -13.90 3.79
C LYS A 624 15.79 -12.70 2.93
N VAL A 625 16.29 -12.71 1.70
CA VAL A 625 16.03 -11.64 0.71
C VAL A 625 14.89 -12.05 -0.22
N TYR A 626 13.92 -11.15 -0.35
CA TYR A 626 12.79 -11.28 -1.27
C TYR A 626 12.76 -10.18 -2.33
N TRP A 627 13.59 -9.13 -2.19
CA TRP A 627 13.65 -7.97 -3.07
C TRP A 627 14.93 -7.96 -3.91
N TYR A 628 14.76 -7.77 -5.22
CA TYR A 628 15.83 -7.80 -6.21
C TYR A 628 15.66 -6.65 -7.18
N GLU A 629 16.72 -5.85 -7.37
CA GLU A 629 16.81 -4.85 -8.44
C GLU A 629 16.78 -5.55 -9.81
N LEU A 630 16.28 -4.85 -10.83
CA LEU A 630 16.25 -5.29 -12.22
C LEU A 630 16.85 -4.25 -13.18
N CYS A 631 16.74 -2.96 -12.85
CA CYS A 631 17.45 -1.85 -13.47
C CYS A 631 17.43 -0.62 -12.54
N HIS A 632 18.32 0.33 -12.80
CA HIS A 632 18.51 1.56 -12.02
C HIS A 632 18.58 2.84 -12.86
N ASP A 633 18.43 2.73 -14.17
CA ASP A 633 18.29 3.83 -15.12
C ASP A 633 17.52 3.40 -16.37
N SER A 634 17.30 4.32 -17.31
CA SER A 634 16.65 4.03 -18.60
C SER A 634 17.46 3.10 -19.53
N ALA A 635 18.78 3.00 -19.40
CA ALA A 635 19.62 2.13 -20.24
C ALA A 635 19.50 0.65 -19.82
N ALA A 636 19.70 0.35 -18.53
CA ALA A 636 19.49 -0.99 -17.98
C ALA A 636 18.02 -1.44 -18.06
N LEU A 637 17.07 -0.52 -18.23
CA LEU A 637 15.68 -0.86 -18.56
C LEU A 637 15.53 -1.46 -19.97
N LEU A 638 16.33 -1.01 -20.96
CA LEU A 638 16.35 -1.63 -22.29
C LEU A 638 16.93 -3.05 -22.23
N ASP A 639 18.06 -3.23 -21.54
CA ASP A 639 18.65 -4.56 -21.29
C ASP A 639 17.64 -5.52 -20.65
N PHE A 640 16.84 -5.01 -19.70
CA PHE A 640 15.79 -5.81 -19.06
C PHE A 640 14.60 -6.09 -20.00
N LEU A 641 14.21 -5.15 -20.86
CA LEU A 641 13.17 -5.36 -21.87
C LEU A 641 13.57 -6.43 -22.90
N ASP A 642 14.83 -6.46 -23.31
CA ASP A 642 15.36 -7.49 -24.21
C ASP A 642 15.53 -8.84 -23.47
N PHE A 643 15.94 -8.81 -22.20
CA PHE A 643 15.95 -10.01 -21.35
C PHE A 643 14.56 -10.65 -21.19
N LEU A 644 13.50 -9.84 -21.15
CA LEU A 644 12.11 -10.34 -21.07
C LEU A 644 11.69 -11.14 -22.31
N ASP A 645 12.16 -10.81 -23.51
CA ASP A 645 11.75 -11.52 -24.74
C ASP A 645 12.12 -13.00 -24.71
N TYR A 646 13.32 -13.33 -24.21
CA TYR A 646 13.72 -14.72 -23.98
C TYR A 646 12.69 -15.49 -23.12
N LYS A 647 12.02 -14.82 -22.18
CA LYS A 647 11.06 -15.44 -21.24
C LYS A 647 9.62 -15.44 -21.77
N ILE A 648 9.28 -14.43 -22.58
CA ILE A 648 8.01 -14.34 -23.32
C ILE A 648 7.96 -15.38 -24.44
N ALA A 649 9.10 -15.64 -25.09
CA ALA A 649 9.26 -16.60 -26.17
C ALA A 649 8.58 -17.95 -25.81
N LYS A 650 7.79 -18.44 -26.75
CA LYS A 650 7.20 -19.78 -26.67
C LYS A 650 8.19 -20.76 -27.32
N PRO A 651 8.74 -21.74 -26.59
CA PRO A 651 9.55 -22.78 -27.18
C PRO A 651 8.79 -23.43 -28.33
N GLN A 652 9.34 -23.31 -29.54
CA GLN A 652 8.88 -24.11 -30.67
C GLN A 652 9.29 -25.57 -30.42
N ASP A 653 8.61 -26.49 -31.08
CA ASP A 653 9.10 -27.87 -31.13
C ASP A 653 10.29 -27.91 -32.07
N GLU A 654 11.48 -28.20 -31.51
CA GLU A 654 12.63 -28.64 -32.30
C GLU A 654 12.21 -29.86 -33.12
N LYS A 655 11.97 -29.65 -34.41
CA LYS A 655 12.22 -30.70 -35.38
C LYS A 655 13.69 -31.03 -35.24
N LYS A 656 14.02 -32.27 -34.92
CA LYS A 656 15.41 -32.74 -34.97
C LYS A 656 15.88 -32.64 -36.41
N ASP A 657 16.74 -31.67 -36.71
CA ASP A 657 17.46 -31.67 -37.97
C ASP A 657 18.50 -32.79 -37.92
N GLU A 658 18.28 -33.81 -38.73
CA GLU A 658 19.14 -35.00 -38.83
C GLU A 658 20.42 -34.67 -39.63
N SER A 659 21.33 -33.91 -39.02
CA SER A 659 22.72 -33.87 -39.48
C SER A 659 23.38 -35.22 -39.15
N SER A 660 23.76 -35.97 -40.18
CA SER A 660 24.14 -37.39 -40.09
C SER A 660 25.61 -37.59 -39.70
N GLY A 661 25.86 -38.65 -38.92
CA GLY A 661 27.17 -38.94 -38.32
C GLY A 661 27.25 -40.35 -37.71
N GLU A 662 27.10 -41.38 -38.55
CA GLU A 662 27.52 -42.75 -38.23
C GLU A 662 29.04 -42.81 -37.98
N LYS A 663 29.67 -43.67 -37.16
CA LYS A 663 29.33 -44.81 -36.25
C LYS A 663 30.24 -44.64 -34.99
N GLU A 664 30.25 -45.41 -33.91
CA GLU A 664 29.87 -46.81 -33.66
C GLU A 664 29.58 -47.05 -32.15
N ALA A 665 29.21 -48.28 -31.76
CA ALA A 665 28.85 -48.71 -30.40
C ALA A 665 29.29 -50.19 -30.22
N PRO A 666 29.46 -50.78 -29.00
CA PRO A 666 28.59 -50.55 -27.84
C PRO A 666 29.17 -50.68 -26.39
N GLN A 667 28.31 -50.38 -25.42
CA GLN A 667 28.23 -50.93 -24.04
C GLN A 667 29.44 -50.76 -23.08
N ASN A 668 29.20 -50.02 -21.98
CA ASN A 668 28.71 -50.70 -20.77
C ASN A 668 27.98 -49.81 -19.76
N GLU A 669 27.03 -50.45 -19.05
CA GLU A 669 26.37 -50.09 -17.77
C GLU A 669 25.69 -48.72 -17.59
N ALA A 670 24.82 -48.63 -16.56
CA ALA A 670 23.81 -47.58 -16.45
C ALA A 670 23.81 -46.89 -15.07
N GLN A 671 23.82 -45.55 -15.07
CA GLN A 671 23.23 -44.69 -14.02
C GLN A 671 23.30 -43.19 -14.37
N THR A 672 22.24 -42.62 -14.97
CA THR A 672 21.72 -41.25 -14.69
C THR A 672 20.53 -40.90 -15.59
N MET A 673 19.51 -40.25 -15.02
CA MET A 673 18.43 -39.50 -15.69
C MET A 673 18.10 -38.29 -14.80
N ASP A 674 17.90 -37.07 -15.28
CA ASP A 674 18.10 -36.54 -16.63
C ASP A 674 18.77 -35.16 -16.56
N GLN A 675 19.91 -35.01 -17.23
CA GLN A 675 20.37 -33.71 -17.73
C GLN A 675 20.67 -33.86 -19.22
N LYS A 676 19.84 -33.21 -20.05
CA LYS A 676 20.21 -32.93 -21.44
C LYS A 676 19.65 -31.58 -21.86
N ALA A 677 20.41 -30.54 -21.54
CA ALA A 677 20.30 -29.28 -22.27
C ALA A 677 20.87 -29.50 -23.69
N THR A 678 20.20 -28.97 -24.70
CA THR A 678 20.73 -28.91 -26.07
C THR A 678 20.60 -27.48 -26.59
N VAL A 679 21.75 -26.91 -26.92
CA VAL A 679 21.97 -25.84 -27.91
C VAL A 679 21.06 -24.60 -27.79
N ALA A 680 21.34 -23.77 -26.79
CA ALA A 680 21.01 -22.35 -26.80
C ALA A 680 22.27 -21.51 -26.53
N THR A 681 23.15 -21.43 -27.54
CA THR A 681 24.34 -20.54 -27.63
C THR A 681 25.22 -20.45 -26.36
N ASP A 682 26.21 -21.33 -26.25
CA ASP A 682 27.25 -21.24 -25.22
C ASP A 682 28.20 -20.04 -25.45
N SER A 683 27.99 -18.92 -24.75
CA SER A 683 29.08 -17.94 -24.49
C SER A 683 28.78 -16.87 -23.42
N ASN A 684 27.91 -17.08 -22.42
CA ASN A 684 27.81 -16.13 -21.30
C ASN A 684 27.23 -16.71 -19.98
N PRO A 685 28.05 -17.03 -18.95
CA PRO A 685 27.57 -17.62 -17.68
C PRO A 685 26.89 -16.61 -16.74
N SER A 686 26.92 -15.32 -17.08
CA SER A 686 26.31 -14.22 -16.32
C SER A 686 24.78 -14.20 -16.44
N ILE A 687 24.25 -14.43 -17.65
CA ILE A 687 22.83 -14.23 -18.02
C ILE A 687 22.15 -15.54 -18.40
N ASN A 688 20.94 -15.77 -17.88
CA ASN A 688 20.15 -16.95 -18.18
C ASN A 688 19.27 -16.69 -19.41
N THR A 689 19.79 -16.93 -20.62
CA THR A 689 19.05 -16.79 -21.89
C THR A 689 17.90 -17.79 -22.05
N ASN A 690 17.88 -18.89 -21.30
CA ASN A 690 16.89 -19.97 -21.48
C ASN A 690 15.43 -19.47 -21.40
N PRO A 691 14.54 -19.96 -22.28
CA PRO A 691 13.12 -19.64 -22.20
C PRO A 691 12.39 -20.18 -20.97
N LEU A 692 11.24 -19.58 -20.69
CA LEU A 692 10.30 -20.08 -19.69
C LEU A 692 9.75 -21.45 -20.14
N PRO A 693 9.49 -22.44 -19.25
CA PRO A 693 9.18 -23.81 -19.68
C PRO A 693 7.94 -23.92 -20.58
N LYS A 694 7.96 -24.87 -21.51
CA LYS A 694 6.87 -25.09 -22.48
C LYS A 694 5.52 -25.48 -21.84
N ASP A 695 5.56 -26.02 -20.62
CA ASP A 695 4.41 -26.41 -19.80
C ASP A 695 3.31 -25.33 -19.77
N ALA A 696 2.06 -25.79 -19.95
CA ALA A 696 0.89 -24.95 -20.07
C ALA A 696 0.67 -24.00 -18.88
N LYS A 697 1.13 -24.33 -17.67
CA LYS A 697 1.02 -23.44 -16.49
C LYS A 697 1.74 -22.09 -16.69
N TYR A 698 2.83 -22.07 -17.47
CA TYR A 698 3.58 -20.85 -17.79
C TYR A 698 2.99 -20.05 -18.96
N ASN A 699 1.94 -20.52 -19.66
CA ASN A 699 1.30 -19.72 -20.70
C ASN A 699 0.62 -18.46 -20.14
N THR A 700 0.09 -18.52 -18.92
CA THR A 700 -0.44 -17.34 -18.21
C THR A 700 0.70 -16.40 -17.81
N ALA A 701 1.86 -16.95 -17.40
CA ALA A 701 3.05 -16.17 -17.08
C ALA A 701 3.58 -15.41 -18.31
N ARG A 702 3.76 -16.07 -19.47
CA ARG A 702 4.13 -15.41 -20.74
C ARG A 702 3.23 -14.23 -21.08
N LYS A 703 1.90 -14.39 -20.93
CA LYS A 703 0.93 -13.30 -21.18
C LYS A 703 1.08 -12.13 -20.22
N LYS A 704 1.48 -12.37 -18.96
CA LYS A 704 1.73 -11.29 -17.98
C LYS A 704 3.09 -10.63 -18.18
N LEU A 705 4.10 -11.38 -18.60
CA LEU A 705 5.41 -10.83 -19.01
C LEU A 705 5.28 -9.96 -20.27
N GLN A 706 4.46 -10.36 -21.25
CA GLN A 706 4.16 -9.55 -22.43
C GLN A 706 3.54 -8.20 -22.05
N ILE A 707 2.51 -8.21 -21.21
CA ILE A 707 1.86 -6.99 -20.70
C ILE A 707 2.85 -6.11 -19.91
N LEU A 708 3.73 -6.72 -19.11
CA LEU A 708 4.77 -6.01 -18.38
C LEU A 708 5.79 -5.35 -19.33
N LYS A 709 6.21 -6.05 -20.40
CA LYS A 709 7.09 -5.50 -21.44
C LYS A 709 6.41 -4.33 -22.18
N GLU A 710 5.15 -4.48 -22.57
CA GLU A 710 4.36 -3.42 -23.22
C GLU A 710 4.22 -2.18 -22.32
N PHE A 711 3.99 -2.37 -21.02
CA PHE A 711 3.90 -1.27 -20.06
C PHE A 711 5.24 -0.56 -19.88
N LEU A 712 6.31 -1.32 -19.58
CA LEU A 712 7.67 -0.78 -19.39
C LEU A 712 8.23 -0.12 -20.66
N SER A 713 7.99 -0.69 -21.84
CA SER A 713 8.43 -0.12 -23.13
C SER A 713 7.77 1.21 -23.46
N ASN A 714 6.54 1.46 -23.02
CA ASN A 714 5.91 2.79 -23.15
C ASN A 714 6.34 3.74 -22.02
N TYR A 715 6.66 3.23 -20.82
CA TYR A 715 7.22 4.04 -19.72
C TYR A 715 8.66 4.51 -19.95
N TYR A 716 9.48 3.75 -20.69
CA TYR A 716 10.88 4.07 -20.98
C TYR A 716 11.09 5.54 -21.41
N PHE A 717 10.25 6.05 -22.31
CA PHE A 717 10.39 7.41 -22.86
C PHE A 717 10.25 8.49 -21.77
N ILE A 718 9.19 8.47 -20.97
CA ILE A 718 9.01 9.46 -19.89
C ILE A 718 10.08 9.32 -18.79
N LEU A 719 10.55 8.10 -18.51
CA LEU A 719 11.62 7.85 -17.54
C LEU A 719 12.96 8.44 -18.00
N ARG A 720 13.33 8.26 -19.28
CA ARG A 720 14.52 8.89 -19.88
C ARG A 720 14.46 10.42 -19.82
N GLU A 721 13.32 11.02 -20.18
CA GLU A 721 13.17 12.49 -20.12
C GLU A 721 13.22 13.03 -18.68
N LEU A 722 12.80 12.25 -17.68
CA LEU A 722 12.92 12.59 -16.26
C LEU A 722 14.37 12.56 -15.77
N GLU A 723 15.16 11.56 -16.18
CA GLU A 723 16.59 11.50 -15.90
C GLU A 723 17.32 12.68 -16.54
N GLN A 724 17.03 12.96 -17.82
CA GLN A 724 17.58 14.10 -18.55
C GLN A 724 17.18 15.45 -17.92
N MET A 725 15.95 15.58 -17.42
CA MET A 725 15.48 16.77 -16.68
C MET A 725 16.28 16.99 -15.39
N LYS A 726 16.66 15.94 -14.65
CA LYS A 726 17.55 16.07 -13.47
C LYS A 726 18.94 16.54 -13.89
N VAL A 727 19.49 16.04 -15.00
CA VAL A 727 20.81 16.46 -15.52
C VAL A 727 20.80 17.92 -15.99
N GLN A 728 19.75 18.36 -16.70
CA GLN A 728 19.68 19.70 -17.30
C GLN A 728 19.23 20.81 -16.34
N PHE A 729 18.35 20.50 -15.38
CA PHE A 729 17.64 21.52 -14.57
C PHE A 729 17.77 21.32 -13.04
N ALA A 730 18.77 20.57 -12.55
CA ALA A 730 18.99 20.36 -11.12
C ALA A 730 19.06 21.68 -10.32
N GLY A 731 18.22 21.80 -9.28
CA GLY A 731 18.20 22.93 -8.36
C GLY A 731 17.62 24.24 -8.93
N MET A 732 17.32 24.31 -10.23
CA MET A 732 16.69 25.49 -10.84
C MET A 732 15.19 25.52 -10.52
N LYS A 733 14.66 26.67 -10.09
CA LYS A 733 13.21 26.87 -9.91
C LYS A 733 12.57 27.49 -11.18
N PRO A 734 11.40 27.03 -11.65
CA PRO A 734 10.72 27.59 -12.82
C PRO A 734 10.28 29.07 -12.64
N GLY A 735 11.14 30.02 -13.01
CA GLY A 735 10.82 31.46 -12.99
C GLY A 735 10.23 31.94 -14.32
N LYS A 736 9.14 32.74 -14.31
CA LYS A 736 8.43 33.21 -15.52
C LYS A 736 9.32 33.88 -16.58
N ARG A 737 10.35 34.64 -16.18
CA ARG A 737 11.35 35.24 -17.09
C ARG A 737 12.36 34.21 -17.61
N GLN A 738 12.75 33.25 -16.78
CA GLN A 738 13.74 32.22 -17.10
C GLN A 738 13.16 31.12 -18.02
N LEU A 739 11.94 30.64 -17.76
CA LEU A 739 11.24 29.68 -18.63
C LEU A 739 11.16 30.18 -20.08
N ARG A 740 10.78 31.45 -20.28
CA ARG A 740 10.75 32.10 -21.60
C ARG A 740 12.12 32.20 -22.27
N ARG A 741 13.21 32.29 -21.50
CA ARG A 741 14.59 32.28 -22.04
C ARG A 741 15.00 30.88 -22.46
N ILE A 742 14.78 29.88 -21.59
CA ILE A 742 15.08 28.47 -21.87
C ILE A 742 14.30 27.99 -23.10
N GLN A 743 13.00 28.32 -23.20
CA GLN A 743 12.16 27.97 -24.34
C GLN A 743 12.68 28.52 -25.69
N ARG A 744 13.37 29.67 -25.67
CA ARG A 744 14.05 30.22 -26.87
C ARG A 744 15.39 29.54 -27.11
N GLN A 745 16.17 29.29 -26.06
CA GLN A 745 17.46 28.62 -26.14
C GLN A 745 17.35 27.18 -26.68
N THR A 746 16.24 26.47 -26.39
CA THR A 746 15.95 25.16 -26.99
C THR A 746 15.48 25.21 -28.45
N VAL A 747 15.10 26.39 -28.98
CA VAL A 747 14.88 26.59 -30.43
C VAL A 747 16.23 26.76 -31.14
N ASN A 748 17.14 27.58 -30.59
CA ASN A 748 18.49 27.73 -31.11
C ASN A 748 19.21 26.37 -31.22
N TYR A 749 19.15 25.56 -30.15
CA TYR A 749 19.74 24.20 -30.13
C TYR A 749 19.17 23.21 -31.18
N ASN A 750 18.05 23.54 -31.82
CA ASN A 750 17.43 22.77 -32.91
C ASN A 750 17.69 23.38 -34.30
N THR A 751 18.35 24.54 -34.40
CA THR A 751 18.64 25.24 -35.67
C THR A 751 20.11 25.20 -36.09
N GLU A 752 21.02 24.78 -35.20
CA GLU A 752 22.44 24.53 -35.48
C GLU A 752 22.68 23.27 -36.34
N TYR A 753 22.13 23.22 -37.56
CA TYR A 753 22.66 22.39 -38.66
C TYR A 753 22.19 22.76 -40.08
N ASP A 754 21.49 23.89 -40.30
CA ASP A 754 20.98 24.27 -41.63
C ASP A 754 21.02 25.78 -41.91
N SER A 755 22.17 26.41 -41.67
CA SER A 755 22.57 27.73 -42.22
C SER A 755 24.10 27.90 -42.15
N GLU A 756 24.73 28.33 -43.24
CA GLU A 756 26.09 28.88 -43.22
C GLU A 756 26.02 30.41 -43.02
N GLU A 757 27.09 31.00 -42.48
CA GLU A 757 27.41 32.45 -42.50
C GLU A 757 26.47 33.37 -41.67
N TYR A 758 27.02 34.07 -40.67
CA TYR A 758 27.18 35.55 -40.64
C TYR A 758 27.68 36.06 -39.27
N VAL A 759 28.99 36.40 -39.24
CA VAL A 759 29.64 37.57 -38.59
C VAL A 759 29.39 37.88 -37.10
N ASP A 760 30.50 38.05 -36.36
CA ASP A 760 30.55 38.61 -35.01
C ASP A 760 30.11 40.09 -34.95
N GLU A 761 29.42 40.48 -33.89
CA GLU A 761 29.44 41.85 -33.35
C GLU A 761 29.61 41.75 -31.83
N GLU A 762 30.67 42.37 -31.31
CA GLU A 762 30.99 42.46 -29.88
C GLU A 762 30.27 43.68 -29.29
N ASP A 763 29.42 43.49 -28.29
CA ASP A 763 28.88 44.56 -27.44
C ASP A 763 29.38 44.36 -26.00
N GLU A 764 30.36 45.18 -25.60
CA GLU A 764 30.70 45.43 -24.20
C GLU A 764 29.74 46.49 -23.64
N GLU A 765 29.02 46.20 -22.56
CA GLU A 765 28.46 47.25 -21.68
C GLU A 765 28.78 46.93 -20.21
N GLU A 766 29.08 47.98 -19.45
CA GLU A 766 29.64 47.93 -18.11
C GLU A 766 28.50 48.04 -17.06
N ASP A 767 28.47 47.16 -16.05
CA ASP A 767 27.62 47.33 -14.87
C ASP A 767 28.32 48.31 -13.90
N GLU A 768 27.92 49.58 -13.87
CA GLU A 768 28.43 50.58 -12.90
C GLU A 768 27.85 50.36 -11.48
N ASP A 769 28.72 50.45 -10.46
CA ASP A 769 28.32 50.42 -9.05
C ASP A 769 27.83 51.81 -8.58
N GLU A 770 26.51 51.98 -8.33
CA GLU A 770 25.99 53.18 -7.63
C GLU A 770 26.11 53.02 -6.10
N GLU A 771 26.99 53.81 -5.49
CA GLU A 771 27.02 54.02 -4.03
C GLU A 771 25.80 54.82 -3.56
N VAL A 772 25.28 54.50 -2.37
CA VAL A 772 24.19 55.25 -1.72
C VAL A 772 24.77 56.07 -0.58
N GLU A 773 24.97 57.37 -0.79
CA GLU A 773 25.35 58.31 0.27
C GLU A 773 24.17 58.67 1.19
N ASP A 774 24.49 58.92 2.46
CA ASP A 774 23.55 59.36 3.50
C ASP A 774 23.07 60.80 3.29
N TYR A 775 21.86 61.09 3.77
CA TYR A 775 21.41 62.44 4.10
C TYR A 775 20.73 62.42 5.47
N ASP A 776 21.48 62.83 6.50
CA ASP A 776 20.91 63.32 7.76
C ASP A 776 20.21 64.66 7.52
N ASP A 777 19.11 64.91 8.22
CA ASP A 777 18.61 66.26 8.53
C ASP A 777 17.81 66.15 9.84
N ASP A 778 18.47 66.46 10.96
CA ASP A 778 17.84 66.55 12.29
C ASP A 778 17.05 67.87 12.40
N ASP A 779 15.94 67.86 13.15
CA ASP A 779 15.61 68.95 14.07
C ASP A 779 14.58 68.48 15.12
N ASP A 780 14.83 68.84 16.38
CA ASP A 780 14.10 68.38 17.57
C ASP A 780 12.71 69.03 17.75
N ASP A 781 11.84 68.41 18.55
CA ASP A 781 11.46 68.97 19.87
C ASP A 781 10.60 67.99 20.72
N ASP A 782 10.72 68.12 22.04
CA ASP A 782 10.06 67.29 23.07
C ASP A 782 8.54 67.51 23.22
N ASP A 783 7.79 66.51 23.70
CA ASP A 783 7.09 66.58 25.01
C ASP A 783 6.54 65.22 25.51
N ASP A 784 6.24 65.11 26.81
CA ASP A 784 6.07 63.85 27.57
C ASP A 784 4.61 63.54 28.06
N GLU A 785 4.46 62.47 28.85
CA GLU A 785 3.35 62.13 29.77
C GLU A 785 1.95 61.71 29.21
N ASN A 786 1.87 60.44 28.79
CA ASN A 786 1.07 59.40 29.48
C ASN A 786 -0.12 59.81 30.39
N HIS A 787 -1.40 59.48 30.05
CA HIS A 787 -2.42 59.16 31.09
C HIS A 787 -3.73 58.39 30.66
N SER A 788 -3.82 57.11 31.08
CA SER A 788 -4.99 56.37 31.65
C SER A 788 -6.48 56.51 31.17
N PHE A 789 -7.02 55.40 30.63
CA PHE A 789 -8.34 54.77 30.99
C PHE A 789 -9.69 55.55 30.68
N PRO A 790 -10.93 55.04 30.97
CA PRO A 790 -11.64 54.14 30.03
C PRO A 790 -13.18 54.31 29.87
N ASN A 791 -13.77 53.47 29.00
CA ASN A 791 -15.16 52.93 29.07
C ASN A 791 -16.39 53.88 29.15
N LYS A 792 -17.26 53.84 28.13
CA LYS A 792 -18.66 53.33 28.29
C LYS A 792 -19.43 53.11 26.97
N ALA A 793 -20.45 52.25 27.05
CA ALA A 793 -21.37 51.87 25.97
C ALA A 793 -22.51 52.90 25.74
N GLY A 794 -23.17 52.89 24.57
CA GLY A 794 -24.29 53.83 24.31
C GLY A 794 -25.06 53.74 22.98
N ALA A 795 -25.69 52.59 22.69
CA ALA A 795 -26.80 52.35 21.75
C ALA A 795 -27.30 53.43 20.72
N LYS A 796 -27.31 53.02 19.44
CA LYS A 796 -28.40 53.19 18.42
C LYS A 796 -29.12 54.54 18.23
N ARG A 797 -28.96 55.12 17.03
CA ARG A 797 -30.02 55.56 16.07
C ARG A 797 -29.37 55.62 14.68
N GLN A 798 -29.81 55.00 13.58
CA GLN A 798 -31.12 54.72 12.95
C GLN A 798 -31.48 55.76 11.86
N ARG A 799 -31.56 55.29 10.60
CA ARG A 799 -31.89 56.00 9.34
C ARG A 799 -30.84 57.02 8.84
N THR A 800 -30.74 57.27 7.54
CA THR A 800 -31.48 56.64 6.40
C THR A 800 -30.76 55.42 5.86
#